data_AF-A0A5Q5CC72-F1
#
_entry.id   AF-A0A5Q5CC72-F1
#
_cell.length_a   1.000
_cell.length_b   1.000
_cell.length_c   1.000
_cell.angle_alpha   90.00
_cell.angle_beta   90.00
_cell.angle_gamma   90.00
#
_symmetry.space_group_name_H-M   'P 1'
#
loop_
_entity.id
_entity.type
_entity.pdbx_description
1 polymer ?
#
loop_
_entity_poly.entity_id
_entity_poly.type
_entity_poly.pdbx_seq_one_letter_code
_entity_poly.pdbx_strand_id
1 'polypeptide(L)'
;MGTGVRCGGVVFREKLRAPEPTGLVRARLEQALLDGPSAVVDSVVAPAGSGKTTLLSRVAATSSAPVGWYRVTDDDGPEARFVAHLAAALGPVCGTGDVRSMDALLTALDNWSGPRAVVILDDLHEIADTPAEHALERFVSLRPRRLRVILGSRRTPDINIPRLQVSGTFHEIGSDQLRFRSWEVEELFANVYRQPLRPEAAAALTRRTGGWAAGLQLFHLATAGRSAAERHQAVSDLGGRSKLVRSYLARNVLGALPDERRVFLLRTCTLGRLSGPACDALLNTDGSHRVLEMLDREQLFTSTDDDGLHFRYHEVLQNHLELALVEEYGSDGARAWYARSGVVLESLGDLRSATKAFAKAEDWPAVSRLIRRAGADGIGEDLLPPVTFQRDPWLALANARRLARDGALQAARDAYLFTQSCYDEPGFSGICMSEAQAVAGWLPATGGGSPAFRHWSRVLRDGLRELPDLRAPAATTGAAGVRLAHGLLAVVAGENDLAREVIASVRRDESASATVAIAADLAWEMLDVLCVDAAGPCHSTGPGDLAALAEVNGLPWLARLAHGLQQLVLARSGDAPWRLECCAEVIAACDARGDVWGAALLTLAVGLSKKALGMTPVELADAADRFTELDAPTLTRWCTDTRTREPRAVPVEVRCFGEFHIEVGGVPVDLGRLRPQARNVLQLLALAPGVDHHREFLEDALWPGAPHAVACHRLQVAVSSVRNLFGDGSVTVERRGECYRLGLPAGSVIDVVEFGAAMTSAAAASARGDVDARMAARRRALAVYAGDLLPGAVADPVDDERQRLRRAAASAAASLAADYRSRGRGADALAAAQRSVDLDPYQEGPWLLMAELHEMGGDASAAELSRRECARIQAELAVGW
;
A
#
# COMPACT_ATOMS: atom_id res chain seq x y z
N MET A 1 17.73 58.81 -41.38
CA MET A 1 16.73 57.77 -41.06
C MET A 1 17.43 56.43 -41.17
N GLY A 2 17.87 55.87 -40.05
CA GLY A 2 18.39 54.50 -39.94
C GLY A 2 17.51 53.78 -38.94
N THR A 3 16.69 52.86 -39.43
CA THR A 3 15.79 52.01 -38.65
C THR A 3 16.61 51.11 -37.73
N GLY A 4 16.67 51.47 -36.45
CA GLY A 4 17.17 50.59 -35.39
C GLY A 4 16.27 49.37 -35.30
N VAL A 5 16.79 48.23 -35.72
CA VAL A 5 16.18 46.91 -35.51
C VAL A 5 16.02 46.72 -34.01
N ARG A 6 14.78 46.76 -33.53
CA ARG A 6 14.44 46.31 -32.18
C ARG A 6 14.69 44.80 -32.17
N CYS A 7 15.85 44.35 -31.68
CA CYS A 7 16.07 42.96 -31.30
C CYS A 7 15.18 42.65 -30.10
N GLY A 8 13.88 42.44 -30.33
CA GLY A 8 12.99 41.84 -29.35
C GLY A 8 13.40 40.39 -29.15
N GLY A 9 13.79 40.02 -27.92
CA GLY A 9 14.02 38.63 -27.57
C GLY A 9 12.76 37.83 -27.86
N VAL A 10 12.83 36.92 -28.82
CA VAL A 10 11.71 36.06 -29.21
C VAL A 10 11.48 35.06 -28.08
N VAL A 11 10.29 35.06 -27.50
CA VAL A 11 9.86 34.04 -26.54
C VAL A 11 9.24 32.87 -27.30
N PHE A 12 9.83 31.69 -27.19
CA PHE A 12 9.34 30.49 -27.87
C PHE A 12 8.27 29.81 -27.02
N ARG A 13 7.00 29.84 -27.48
CA ARG A 13 5.88 29.23 -26.76
C ARG A 13 6.05 27.73 -26.49
N GLU A 14 6.78 27.02 -27.35
CA GLU A 14 7.04 25.60 -27.17
C GLU A 14 7.87 25.31 -25.90
N LYS A 15 8.77 26.22 -25.51
CA LYS A 15 9.53 26.12 -24.25
C LYS A 15 8.65 26.28 -23.01
N LEU A 16 7.47 26.88 -23.16
CA LEU A 16 6.56 27.20 -22.05
C LEU A 16 5.42 26.20 -21.89
N ARG A 17 5.29 25.25 -22.81
CA ARG A 17 4.22 24.25 -22.79
C ARG A 17 4.68 23.04 -21.98
N ALA A 18 3.94 22.72 -20.91
CA ALA A 18 4.15 21.48 -20.19
C ALA A 18 3.94 20.28 -21.13
N PRO A 19 4.85 19.28 -21.11
CA PRO A 19 4.65 18.02 -21.84
C PRO A 19 3.37 17.31 -21.37
N GLU A 20 2.80 16.45 -22.23
CA GLU A 20 1.67 15.63 -21.80
C GLU A 20 2.07 14.70 -20.65
N PRO A 21 1.24 14.59 -19.59
CA PRO A 21 1.51 13.76 -18.42
C PRO A 21 1.30 12.27 -18.76
N THR A 22 2.24 11.69 -19.50
CA THR A 22 2.27 10.27 -19.87
C THR A 22 3.15 9.47 -18.90
N GLY A 23 2.97 8.15 -18.82
CA GLY A 23 3.78 7.27 -17.97
C GLY A 23 3.16 6.94 -16.60
N LEU A 24 3.89 6.12 -15.83
CA LEU A 24 3.41 5.54 -14.57
C LEU A 24 3.23 6.60 -13.47
N VAL A 25 2.15 6.49 -12.69
CA VAL A 25 1.94 7.24 -11.45
C VAL A 25 2.92 6.77 -10.39
N ARG A 26 3.76 7.66 -9.86
CA ARG A 26 4.75 7.33 -8.84
C ARG A 26 4.48 8.13 -7.58
N ALA A 27 3.46 7.69 -6.84
CA ALA A 27 2.90 8.40 -5.68
C ALA A 27 3.99 8.86 -4.71
N ARG A 28 4.97 8.00 -4.37
CA ARG A 28 6.08 8.36 -3.47
C ARG A 28 6.92 9.57 -3.92
N LEU A 29 7.04 9.80 -5.23
CA LEU A 29 7.79 10.92 -5.80
C LEU A 29 6.88 12.13 -6.05
N GLU A 30 5.67 11.88 -6.57
CA GLU A 30 4.69 12.93 -6.83
C GLU A 30 4.24 13.61 -5.53
N GLN A 31 3.91 12.84 -4.48
CA GLN A 31 3.51 13.38 -3.18
C GLN A 31 4.63 14.18 -2.52
N ALA A 32 5.88 13.74 -2.60
CA ALA A 32 7.01 14.51 -2.08
C ALA A 32 7.09 15.92 -2.73
N LEU A 33 6.80 16.01 -4.03
CA LEU A 33 6.77 17.26 -4.80
C LEU A 33 5.45 18.02 -4.71
N LEU A 34 4.37 17.43 -4.17
CA LEU A 34 3.05 18.07 -4.05
C LEU A 34 2.74 18.52 -2.61
N ASP A 35 3.11 17.73 -1.60
CA ASP A 35 2.70 17.90 -0.19
C ASP A 35 3.64 18.79 0.62
N GLY A 36 4.78 19.20 0.04
CA GLY A 36 5.75 20.09 0.68
C GLY A 36 5.20 21.50 1.02
N PRO A 37 5.73 22.16 2.08
CA PRO A 37 5.39 23.54 2.39
C PRO A 37 5.71 24.48 1.20
N SER A 38 4.87 25.48 0.95
CA SER A 38 4.97 26.34 -0.26
C SER A 38 6.27 27.15 -0.38
N ALA A 39 7.05 27.24 0.71
CA ALA A 39 8.35 27.93 0.74
C ALA A 39 9.52 27.06 0.28
N VAL A 40 9.31 25.77 0.01
CA VAL A 40 10.37 24.84 -0.37
C VAL A 40 10.78 25.04 -1.83
N VAL A 41 12.09 24.96 -2.10
CA VAL A 41 12.65 24.73 -3.43
C VAL A 41 12.84 23.22 -3.57
N ASP A 42 12.20 22.64 -4.57
CA ASP A 42 12.42 21.24 -4.90
C ASP A 42 13.44 21.15 -6.04
N SER A 43 14.40 20.25 -5.91
CA SER A 43 15.35 19.92 -6.97
C SER A 43 15.23 18.46 -7.35
N VAL A 44 15.13 18.18 -8.65
CA VAL A 44 15.10 16.84 -9.24
C VAL A 44 16.36 16.70 -10.09
N VAL A 45 17.38 16.07 -9.52
CA VAL A 45 18.70 15.92 -10.13
C VAL A 45 18.94 14.46 -10.47
N ALA A 46 19.11 14.18 -11.76
CA ALA A 46 19.44 12.84 -12.25
C ALA A 46 19.97 12.87 -13.68
N PRO A 47 20.67 11.83 -14.13
CA PRO A 47 21.17 11.76 -15.51
C PRO A 47 20.05 11.69 -16.57
N ALA A 48 20.45 11.74 -17.83
CA ALA A 48 19.53 11.62 -18.96
C ALA A 48 18.82 10.24 -18.95
N GLY A 49 17.53 10.23 -19.29
CA GLY A 49 16.75 8.98 -19.37
C GLY A 49 16.24 8.42 -18.03
N SER A 50 16.45 9.11 -16.90
CA SER A 50 15.92 8.68 -15.59
C SER A 50 14.43 8.96 -15.37
N GLY A 51 13.74 9.60 -16.33
CA GLY A 51 12.31 9.92 -16.23
C GLY A 51 11.98 11.24 -15.52
N LYS A 52 12.95 12.17 -15.38
CA LYS A 52 12.75 13.49 -14.73
C LYS A 52 11.59 14.28 -15.34
N THR A 53 11.64 14.55 -16.65
CA THR A 53 10.61 15.31 -17.37
C THR A 53 9.24 14.66 -17.25
N THR A 54 9.18 13.32 -17.22
CA THR A 54 7.95 12.56 -17.00
C THR A 54 7.37 12.76 -15.60
N LEU A 55 8.22 12.73 -14.56
CA LEU A 55 7.79 13.05 -13.19
C LEU A 55 7.29 14.50 -13.10
N LEU A 56 8.06 15.45 -13.64
CA LEU A 56 7.72 16.87 -13.60
C LEU A 56 6.43 17.19 -14.34
N SER A 57 6.18 16.59 -15.52
CA SER A 57 4.94 16.80 -16.27
C SER A 57 3.72 16.24 -15.54
N ARG A 58 3.87 15.11 -14.84
CA ARG A 58 2.80 14.56 -13.98
C ARG A 58 2.51 15.46 -12.79
N VAL A 59 3.55 15.93 -12.09
CA VAL A 59 3.38 16.92 -11.00
C VAL A 59 2.70 18.19 -11.50
N ALA A 60 3.06 18.67 -12.70
CA ALA A 60 2.41 19.83 -13.32
C ALA A 60 0.90 19.60 -13.54
N ALA A 61 0.52 18.39 -13.95
CA ALA A 61 -0.88 18.03 -14.24
C ALA A 61 -1.71 17.73 -12.98
N THR A 62 -1.09 17.21 -11.92
CA THR A 62 -1.77 16.82 -10.68
C THR A 62 -1.82 17.96 -9.65
N SER A 63 -1.02 19.01 -9.83
CA SER A 63 -1.01 20.16 -8.91
C SER A 63 -2.37 20.87 -8.87
N SER A 64 -2.83 21.16 -7.64
CA SER A 64 -4.04 21.97 -7.42
C SER A 64 -3.79 23.48 -7.55
N ALA A 65 -2.52 23.89 -7.56
CA ALA A 65 -2.10 25.28 -7.77
C ALA A 65 -1.82 25.53 -9.27
N PRO A 66 -2.00 26.76 -9.77
CA PRO A 66 -1.62 27.08 -11.16
C PRO A 66 -0.11 26.87 -11.36
N VAL A 67 0.24 26.19 -12.46
CA VAL A 67 1.61 25.79 -12.78
C VAL A 67 2.14 26.54 -14.00
N GLY A 68 3.28 27.19 -13.85
CA GLY A 68 4.09 27.71 -14.96
C GLY A 68 5.15 26.68 -15.35
N TRP A 69 5.31 26.40 -16.64
CA TRP A 69 6.34 25.51 -17.15
C TRP A 69 7.37 26.28 -17.96
N TYR A 70 8.65 25.99 -17.75
CA TYR A 70 9.73 26.51 -18.55
C TYR A 70 10.79 25.43 -18.79
N ARG A 71 10.93 25.01 -20.05
CA ARG A 71 12.04 24.19 -20.51
C ARG A 71 13.20 25.07 -20.98
N VAL A 72 14.31 24.96 -20.28
CA VAL A 72 15.54 25.71 -20.56
C VAL A 72 16.31 25.02 -21.68
N THR A 73 16.92 25.81 -22.57
CA THR A 73 17.86 25.31 -23.59
C THR A 73 19.14 26.13 -23.59
N ASP A 74 20.17 25.67 -24.29
CA ASP A 74 21.49 26.31 -24.41
C ASP A 74 21.42 27.78 -24.88
N ASP A 75 20.46 28.12 -25.76
CA ASP A 75 20.25 29.51 -26.17
C ASP A 75 19.86 30.46 -25.04
N ASP A 76 19.42 29.97 -23.87
CA ASP A 76 18.94 30.80 -22.75
C ASP A 76 20.06 31.26 -21.80
N GLY A 77 21.33 30.99 -22.10
CA GLY A 77 22.49 31.42 -21.29
C GLY A 77 22.56 32.94 -20.97
N PRO A 78 22.16 33.86 -21.88
CA PRO A 78 22.09 35.29 -21.55
C PRO A 78 20.92 35.62 -20.61
N GLU A 79 21.18 36.36 -19.52
CA GLU A 79 20.19 36.73 -18.49
C GLU A 79 18.88 37.28 -19.07
N ALA A 80 18.96 38.24 -20.00
CA ALA A 80 17.78 38.89 -20.55
C ALA A 80 16.81 37.91 -21.26
N ARG A 81 17.34 36.85 -21.88
CA ARG A 81 16.52 35.83 -22.57
C ARG A 81 15.92 34.85 -21.57
N PHE A 82 16.70 34.42 -20.59
CA PHE A 82 16.21 33.58 -19.49
C PHE A 82 15.08 34.27 -18.72
N VAL A 83 15.27 35.54 -18.33
CA VAL A 83 14.26 36.33 -17.62
C VAL A 83 13.00 36.49 -18.45
N ALA A 84 13.11 36.76 -19.76
CA ALA A 84 11.94 36.90 -20.63
C ALA A 84 11.10 35.62 -20.70
N HIS A 85 11.75 34.45 -20.82
CA HIS A 85 11.03 33.16 -20.80
C HIS A 85 10.48 32.81 -19.42
N LEU A 86 11.21 33.08 -18.35
CA LEU A 86 10.74 32.88 -16.98
C LEU A 86 9.53 33.78 -16.66
N ALA A 87 9.58 35.05 -17.05
CA ALA A 87 8.47 35.98 -16.92
C ALA A 87 7.26 35.54 -17.74
N ALA A 88 7.48 34.98 -18.94
CA ALA A 88 6.41 34.44 -19.77
C ALA A 88 5.80 33.15 -19.20
N ALA A 89 6.60 32.28 -18.57
CA ALA A 89 6.12 31.09 -17.86
C ALA A 89 5.27 31.45 -16.62
N LEU A 90 5.67 32.50 -15.92
CA LEU A 90 4.97 33.02 -14.74
C LEU A 90 3.76 33.90 -15.11
N GLY A 91 3.70 34.46 -16.31
CA GLY A 91 2.64 35.36 -16.75
C GLY A 91 1.22 34.83 -16.52
N PRO A 92 0.87 33.61 -16.97
CA PRO A 92 -0.45 33.01 -16.76
C PRO A 92 -0.80 32.74 -15.29
N VAL A 93 0.21 32.70 -14.41
CA VAL A 93 0.08 32.27 -13.02
C VAL A 93 0.11 33.45 -12.04
N CYS A 94 1.05 34.37 -12.26
CA CYS A 94 1.37 35.49 -11.40
C CYS A 94 1.05 36.86 -12.03
N GLY A 95 0.79 36.94 -13.34
CA GLY A 95 0.49 38.20 -14.03
C GLY A 95 1.69 39.12 -14.24
N THR A 96 2.89 38.57 -14.46
CA THR A 96 4.17 39.29 -14.44
C THR A 96 4.43 40.28 -15.60
N GLY A 97 3.64 40.31 -16.67
CA GLY A 97 3.82 41.23 -17.81
C GLY A 97 5.05 40.91 -18.69
N ASP A 98 5.38 41.78 -19.67
CA ASP A 98 6.62 41.68 -20.48
C ASP A 98 7.79 42.29 -19.69
N VAL A 99 8.51 41.44 -18.98
CA VAL A 99 9.64 41.81 -18.12
C VAL A 99 10.94 41.24 -18.68
N ARG A 100 12.02 42.04 -18.63
CA ARG A 100 13.32 41.70 -19.24
C ARG A 100 14.53 41.81 -18.32
N SER A 101 14.32 42.17 -17.06
CA SER A 101 15.37 42.18 -16.03
C SER A 101 14.89 41.44 -14.78
N MET A 102 15.81 40.78 -14.08
CA MET A 102 15.47 40.00 -12.89
C MET A 102 14.84 40.90 -11.79
N ASP A 103 15.33 42.14 -11.65
CA ASP A 103 14.80 43.12 -10.70
C ASP A 103 13.34 43.46 -10.95
N ALA A 104 12.97 43.69 -12.20
CA ALA A 104 11.58 43.97 -12.56
C ALA A 104 10.69 42.75 -12.34
N LEU A 105 11.21 41.53 -12.52
CA LEU A 105 10.45 40.30 -12.32
C LEU A 105 10.17 40.07 -10.83
N LEU A 106 11.19 40.20 -10.00
CA LEU A 106 11.06 40.11 -8.55
C LEU A 106 10.11 41.18 -8.00
N THR A 107 10.22 42.42 -8.49
CA THR A 107 9.29 43.50 -8.12
C THR A 107 7.84 43.18 -8.52
N ALA A 108 7.63 42.58 -9.70
CA ALA A 108 6.29 42.16 -10.12
C ALA A 108 5.75 41.03 -9.23
N LEU A 109 6.60 40.09 -8.82
CA LEU A 109 6.24 38.98 -7.93
C LEU A 109 5.99 39.43 -6.49
N ASP A 110 6.73 40.42 -5.99
CA ASP A 110 6.48 41.01 -4.66
C ASP A 110 5.13 41.73 -4.58
N ASN A 111 4.71 42.34 -5.69
CA ASN A 111 3.40 42.99 -5.81
C ASN A 111 2.26 42.01 -6.11
N TRP A 112 2.57 40.74 -6.38
CA TRP A 112 1.56 39.73 -6.69
C TRP A 112 0.90 39.19 -5.40
N SER A 113 -0.43 39.31 -5.34
CA SER A 113 -1.24 38.88 -4.19
C SER A 113 -2.16 37.69 -4.49
N GLY A 114 -1.87 36.92 -5.55
CA GLY A 114 -2.70 35.79 -5.99
C GLY A 114 -2.60 34.54 -5.09
N PRO A 115 -3.31 33.45 -5.48
CA PRO A 115 -3.25 32.16 -4.78
C PRO A 115 -1.85 31.53 -4.88
N ARG A 116 -1.59 30.45 -4.15
CA ARG A 116 -0.30 29.72 -4.26
C ARG A 116 -0.07 29.26 -5.71
N ALA A 117 1.19 29.31 -6.15
CA ALA A 117 1.60 29.01 -7.52
C ALA A 117 2.82 28.08 -7.53
N VAL A 118 3.00 27.35 -8.62
CA VAL A 118 4.19 26.52 -8.87
C VAL A 118 4.85 26.97 -10.18
N VAL A 119 6.17 27.04 -10.19
CA VAL A 119 6.94 27.13 -11.44
C VAL A 119 7.89 25.95 -11.54
N ILE A 120 7.88 25.29 -12.69
CA ILE A 120 8.74 24.16 -13.01
C ILE A 120 9.73 24.60 -14.08
N LEU A 121 11.01 24.54 -13.74
CA LEU A 121 12.12 24.78 -14.67
C LEU A 121 12.78 23.45 -15.00
N ASP A 122 12.65 22.96 -16.23
CA ASP A 122 13.26 21.70 -16.67
C ASP A 122 14.50 21.95 -17.54
N ASP A 123 15.40 20.97 -17.60
CA ASP A 123 16.66 21.00 -18.35
C ASP A 123 17.66 22.12 -17.91
N LEU A 124 17.72 22.49 -16.63
CA LEU A 124 18.57 23.61 -16.15
C LEU A 124 20.09 23.48 -16.38
N HIS A 125 20.60 22.26 -16.52
CA HIS A 125 22.00 22.01 -16.92
C HIS A 125 22.44 22.73 -18.21
N GLU A 126 21.51 23.15 -19.08
CA GLU A 126 21.81 23.86 -20.32
C GLU A 126 22.30 25.31 -20.10
N ILE A 127 22.00 25.93 -18.95
CA ILE A 127 22.49 27.28 -18.59
C ILE A 127 23.66 27.24 -17.60
N ALA A 128 24.28 26.07 -17.43
CA ALA A 128 25.43 25.89 -16.57
C ALA A 128 26.56 26.88 -16.87
N ASP A 129 27.07 27.52 -15.82
CA ASP A 129 28.23 28.43 -15.87
C ASP A 129 27.97 29.68 -16.74
N THR A 130 26.70 30.07 -16.90
CA THR A 130 26.26 31.25 -17.65
C THR A 130 25.72 32.36 -16.73
N PRO A 131 25.55 33.61 -17.24
CA PRO A 131 24.88 34.67 -16.49
C PRO A 131 23.43 34.32 -16.07
N ALA A 132 22.74 33.46 -16.82
CA ALA A 132 21.38 33.03 -16.47
C ALA A 132 21.33 32.18 -15.18
N GLU A 133 22.37 31.38 -14.89
CA GLU A 133 22.43 30.59 -13.65
C GLU A 133 22.59 31.48 -12.41
N HIS A 134 23.39 32.54 -12.51
CA HIS A 134 23.49 33.56 -11.45
C HIS A 134 22.15 34.29 -11.23
N ALA A 135 21.42 34.57 -12.32
CA ALA A 135 20.09 35.14 -12.23
C ALA A 135 19.10 34.18 -11.55
N LEU A 136 19.19 32.87 -11.82
CA LEU A 136 18.39 31.83 -11.16
C LEU A 136 18.64 31.81 -9.64
N GLU A 137 19.89 31.88 -9.18
CA GLU A 137 20.21 31.94 -7.74
C GLU A 137 19.50 33.13 -7.08
N ARG A 138 19.55 34.30 -7.73
CA ARG A 138 18.90 35.52 -7.26
C ARG A 138 17.37 35.37 -7.22
N PHE A 139 16.77 34.78 -8.24
CA PHE A 139 15.35 34.47 -8.29
C PHE A 139 14.92 33.56 -7.14
N VAL A 140 15.63 32.44 -6.96
CA VAL A 140 15.35 31.46 -5.91
C VAL A 140 15.46 32.13 -4.53
N SER A 141 16.45 33.00 -4.32
CA SER A 141 16.68 33.65 -3.02
C SER A 141 15.62 34.70 -2.65
N LEU A 142 15.08 35.43 -3.64
CA LEU A 142 14.23 36.60 -3.41
C LEU A 142 12.75 36.37 -3.73
N ARG A 143 12.38 35.21 -4.27
CA ARG A 143 10.97 34.93 -4.61
C ARG A 143 10.03 34.99 -3.39
N PRO A 144 8.75 35.33 -3.60
CA PRO A 144 7.73 35.20 -2.56
C PRO A 144 7.54 33.75 -2.10
N ARG A 145 7.32 33.54 -0.79
CA ARG A 145 7.08 32.21 -0.18
C ARG A 145 5.82 31.47 -0.68
N ARG A 146 4.97 32.14 -1.46
CA ARG A 146 3.76 31.56 -2.08
C ARG A 146 4.04 30.93 -3.45
N LEU A 147 5.22 31.18 -4.02
CA LEU A 147 5.69 30.61 -5.27
C LEU A 147 6.64 29.45 -4.97
N ARG A 148 6.15 28.23 -5.18
CA ARG A 148 6.95 27.02 -5.13
C ARG A 148 7.76 26.89 -6.42
N VAL A 149 9.02 26.49 -6.30
CA VAL A 149 9.93 26.34 -7.43
C VAL A 149 10.40 24.90 -7.48
N ILE A 150 10.23 24.25 -8.63
CA ILE A 150 10.71 22.90 -8.89
C ILE A 150 11.75 22.96 -10.01
N LEU A 151 12.95 22.48 -9.73
CA LEU A 151 14.13 22.56 -10.60
C LEU A 151 14.48 21.16 -11.13
N GLY A 152 14.36 20.94 -12.44
CA GLY A 152 14.82 19.74 -13.13
C GLY A 152 16.19 19.95 -13.75
N SER A 153 17.18 19.11 -13.39
CA SER A 153 18.53 19.23 -13.94
C SER A 153 19.26 17.89 -14.04
N ARG A 154 20.33 17.86 -14.85
CA ARG A 154 21.30 16.76 -14.90
C ARG A 154 22.51 16.96 -14.00
N ARG A 155 22.65 18.14 -13.41
CA ARG A 155 23.67 18.44 -12.41
C ARG A 155 23.04 19.25 -11.31
N THR A 156 23.61 19.22 -10.12
CA THR A 156 23.20 20.14 -9.06
C THR A 156 23.42 21.59 -9.54
N PRO A 157 22.37 22.44 -9.55
CA PRO A 157 22.52 23.83 -9.98
C PRO A 157 23.37 24.62 -8.97
N ASP A 158 24.15 25.59 -9.45
CA ASP A 158 25.00 26.43 -8.59
C ASP A 158 24.15 27.51 -7.89
N ILE A 159 23.35 27.07 -6.92
CA ILE A 159 22.59 27.91 -6.01
C ILE A 159 23.08 27.63 -4.59
N ASN A 160 22.90 28.58 -3.67
CA ASN A 160 23.30 28.40 -2.27
C ASN A 160 22.40 27.39 -1.51
N ILE A 161 22.54 26.11 -1.84
CA ILE A 161 21.83 24.98 -1.25
C ILE A 161 22.04 24.90 0.26
N PRO A 162 23.26 25.06 0.82
CA PRO A 162 23.48 24.98 2.27
C PRO A 162 22.60 25.98 3.04
N ARG A 163 22.43 27.20 2.51
CA ARG A 163 21.55 28.20 3.12
C ARG A 163 20.09 27.76 3.11
N LEU A 164 19.63 27.14 2.02
CA LEU A 164 18.25 26.67 1.89
C LEU A 164 17.97 25.42 2.74
N GLN A 165 18.97 24.55 2.94
CA GLN A 165 18.90 23.41 3.84
C GLN A 165 18.78 23.83 5.30
N VAL A 166 19.60 24.79 5.75
CA VAL A 166 19.54 25.33 7.12
C VAL A 166 18.18 25.98 7.43
N SER A 167 17.54 26.61 6.44
CA SER A 167 16.20 27.18 6.62
C SER A 167 15.06 26.17 6.49
N GLY A 168 15.34 24.89 6.20
CA GLY A 168 14.34 23.85 5.99
C GLY A 168 13.47 24.09 4.74
N THR A 169 14.01 24.80 3.75
CA THR A 169 13.29 25.20 2.53
C THR A 169 13.87 24.55 1.26
N PHE A 170 14.58 23.43 1.39
CA PHE A 170 15.14 22.68 0.27
C PHE A 170 14.80 21.21 0.39
N HIS A 171 14.40 20.61 -0.72
CA HIS A 171 14.13 19.19 -0.84
C HIS A 171 14.71 18.70 -2.17
N GLU A 172 15.50 17.63 -2.12
CA GLU A 172 16.17 17.07 -3.30
C GLU A 172 15.70 15.65 -3.57
N ILE A 173 15.32 15.39 -4.82
CA ILE A 173 15.06 14.07 -5.37
C ILE A 173 16.24 13.71 -6.27
N GLY A 174 17.08 12.80 -5.76
CA GLY A 174 18.28 12.31 -6.45
C GLY A 174 18.01 11.17 -7.42
N SER A 175 19.08 10.74 -8.10
CA SER A 175 19.08 9.64 -9.06
C SER A 175 18.54 8.33 -8.47
N ASP A 176 18.94 7.98 -7.25
CA ASP A 176 18.55 6.74 -6.57
C ASP A 176 17.06 6.69 -6.19
N GLN A 177 16.47 7.83 -5.87
CA GLN A 177 15.03 7.93 -5.62
C GLN A 177 14.25 7.81 -6.93
N LEU A 178 14.76 8.35 -8.04
CA LEU A 178 14.12 8.26 -9.35
C LEU A 178 14.15 6.86 -9.98
N ARG A 179 15.00 5.95 -9.51
CA ARG A 179 15.02 4.57 -10.02
C ARG A 179 13.68 3.88 -9.82
N PHE A 180 13.22 3.20 -10.87
CA PHE A 180 12.08 2.30 -10.78
C PHE A 180 12.41 1.16 -9.84
N ARG A 181 11.51 0.93 -8.89
CA ARG A 181 11.54 -0.24 -8.03
C ARG A 181 10.84 -1.41 -8.72
N SER A 182 11.08 -2.63 -8.26
CA SER A 182 10.57 -3.86 -8.91
C SER A 182 9.05 -3.81 -9.11
N TRP A 183 8.30 -3.36 -8.10
CA TRP A 183 6.86 -3.16 -8.22
C TRP A 183 6.46 -2.01 -9.15
N GLU A 184 7.22 -0.92 -9.21
CA GLU A 184 6.97 0.16 -10.18
C GLU A 184 7.21 -0.36 -11.60
N VAL A 185 8.15 -1.29 -11.81
CA VAL A 185 8.34 -1.95 -13.10
C VAL A 185 7.15 -2.85 -13.43
N GLU A 186 6.64 -3.63 -12.47
CA GLU A 186 5.42 -4.42 -12.67
C GLU A 186 4.25 -3.52 -13.09
N GLU A 187 3.99 -2.43 -12.37
CA GLU A 187 2.91 -1.50 -12.68
C GLU A 187 3.12 -0.78 -14.02
N LEU A 188 4.35 -0.38 -14.34
CA LEU A 188 4.69 0.21 -15.62
C LEU A 188 4.32 -0.75 -16.77
N PHE A 189 4.70 -2.02 -16.65
CA PHE A 189 4.42 -3.01 -17.68
C PHE A 189 2.94 -3.39 -17.74
N ALA A 190 2.25 -3.52 -16.61
CA ALA A 190 0.84 -3.85 -16.56
C ALA A 190 -0.07 -2.70 -17.03
N ASN A 191 0.14 -1.49 -16.50
CA ASN A 191 -0.82 -0.38 -16.64
C ASN A 191 -0.48 0.56 -17.80
N VAL A 192 0.80 0.83 -18.03
CA VAL A 192 1.26 1.76 -19.08
C VAL A 192 1.52 1.02 -20.38
N TYR A 193 2.35 -0.03 -20.35
CA TYR A 193 2.69 -0.79 -21.55
C TYR A 193 1.64 -1.86 -21.92
N ARG A 194 0.67 -2.14 -21.04
CA ARG A 194 -0.41 -3.14 -21.24
C ARG A 194 0.14 -4.54 -21.59
N GLN A 195 1.29 -4.87 -21.01
CA GLN A 195 2.08 -6.07 -21.29
C GLN A 195 2.72 -6.56 -19.97
N PRO A 196 1.93 -7.16 -19.06
CA PRO A 196 2.39 -7.49 -17.71
C PRO A 196 3.62 -8.41 -17.73
N LEU A 197 4.51 -8.19 -16.78
CA LEU A 197 5.64 -9.04 -16.46
C LEU A 197 5.34 -9.78 -15.16
N ARG A 198 5.82 -11.01 -15.05
CA ARG A 198 5.83 -11.76 -13.79
C ARG A 198 6.68 -11.03 -12.75
N PRO A 199 6.36 -11.10 -11.45
CA PRO A 199 7.14 -10.45 -10.39
C PRO A 199 8.63 -10.79 -10.44
N GLU A 200 8.99 -12.07 -10.68
CA GLU A 200 10.40 -12.47 -10.76
C GLU A 200 11.12 -11.84 -11.95
N ALA A 201 10.43 -11.70 -13.07
CA ALA A 201 10.99 -11.08 -14.27
C ALA A 201 11.02 -9.56 -14.16
N ALA A 202 10.04 -8.93 -13.51
CA ALA A 202 10.10 -7.52 -13.20
C ALA A 202 11.25 -7.23 -12.22
N ALA A 203 11.43 -8.04 -11.18
CA ALA A 203 12.56 -7.92 -10.25
C ALA A 203 13.90 -8.18 -10.96
N ALA A 204 14.00 -9.22 -11.79
CA ALA A 204 15.21 -9.50 -12.57
C ALA A 204 15.51 -8.38 -13.57
N LEU A 205 14.50 -7.84 -14.26
CA LEU A 205 14.65 -6.71 -15.16
C LEU A 205 15.07 -5.46 -14.40
N THR A 206 14.49 -5.21 -13.22
CA THR A 206 14.83 -4.08 -12.36
C THR A 206 16.28 -4.15 -11.91
N ARG A 207 16.73 -5.30 -11.38
CA ARG A 207 18.15 -5.53 -11.04
C ARG A 207 19.05 -5.28 -12.25
N ARG A 208 18.76 -5.93 -13.39
CA ARG A 208 19.56 -5.82 -14.62
C ARG A 208 19.59 -4.41 -15.23
N THR A 209 18.53 -3.63 -15.05
CA THR A 209 18.44 -2.25 -15.53
C THR A 209 18.77 -1.21 -14.46
N GLY A 210 19.07 -1.63 -13.22
CA GLY A 210 19.22 -0.75 -12.08
C GLY A 210 18.00 0.16 -11.83
N GLY A 211 16.80 -0.22 -12.31
CA GLY A 211 15.59 0.61 -12.29
C GLY A 211 15.59 1.79 -13.26
N TRP A 212 16.46 1.80 -14.28
CA TRP A 212 16.60 2.94 -15.17
C TRP A 212 15.44 3.04 -16.18
N ALA A 213 14.70 4.15 -16.13
CA ALA A 213 13.47 4.35 -16.92
C ALA A 213 13.69 4.17 -18.43
N ALA A 214 14.75 4.75 -19.00
CA ALA A 214 15.08 4.57 -20.41
C ALA A 214 15.45 3.11 -20.74
N GLY A 215 16.13 2.40 -19.83
CA GLY A 215 16.44 0.97 -19.99
C GLY A 215 15.17 0.12 -20.07
N LEU A 216 14.18 0.42 -19.23
CA LEU A 216 12.88 -0.24 -19.23
C LEU A 216 12.07 0.05 -20.50
N GLN A 217 12.05 1.31 -20.95
CA GLN A 217 11.40 1.70 -22.21
C GLN A 217 12.04 1.00 -23.42
N LEU A 218 13.38 0.94 -23.47
CA LEU A 218 14.10 0.25 -24.54
C LEU A 218 13.82 -1.26 -24.51
N PHE A 219 13.74 -1.87 -23.33
CA PHE A 219 13.35 -3.27 -23.21
C PHE A 219 11.93 -3.52 -23.72
N HIS A 220 10.98 -2.65 -23.34
CA HIS A 220 9.61 -2.73 -23.85
C HIS A 220 9.58 -2.63 -25.37
N LEU A 221 10.23 -1.62 -25.96
CA LEU A 221 10.29 -1.45 -27.43
C LEU A 221 10.95 -2.65 -28.13
N ALA A 222 12.00 -3.25 -27.53
CA ALA A 222 12.69 -4.42 -28.06
C ALA A 222 11.85 -5.71 -28.02
N THR A 223 10.86 -5.76 -27.14
CA THR A 223 9.99 -6.93 -26.91
C THR A 223 8.53 -6.66 -27.28
N ALA A 224 8.26 -5.51 -27.88
CA ALA A 224 6.96 -5.13 -28.42
C ALA A 224 6.60 -6.12 -29.53
N GLY A 225 5.51 -6.87 -29.34
CA GLY A 225 5.05 -7.92 -30.26
C GLY A 225 5.49 -9.35 -29.92
N ARG A 226 6.33 -9.56 -28.90
CA ARG A 226 6.64 -10.91 -28.39
C ARG A 226 5.52 -11.43 -27.49
N SER A 227 5.35 -12.75 -27.45
CA SER A 227 4.48 -13.41 -26.47
C SER A 227 5.00 -13.17 -25.04
N ALA A 228 4.13 -13.39 -24.04
CA ALA A 228 4.53 -13.26 -22.64
C ALA A 228 5.73 -14.16 -22.35
N ALA A 229 5.71 -15.44 -22.73
CA ALA A 229 6.80 -16.39 -22.50
C ALA A 229 8.14 -15.93 -23.12
N GLU A 230 8.13 -15.43 -24.36
CA GLU A 230 9.32 -14.91 -25.04
C GLU A 230 9.86 -13.62 -24.40
N ARG A 231 8.99 -12.79 -23.82
CA ARG A 231 9.41 -11.60 -23.08
C ARG A 231 10.09 -11.98 -21.77
N HIS A 232 9.57 -12.97 -21.05
CA HIS A 232 10.20 -13.52 -19.85
C HIS A 232 11.58 -14.10 -20.17
N GLN A 233 11.69 -14.86 -21.26
CA GLN A 233 12.97 -15.35 -21.74
C GLN A 233 13.93 -14.20 -22.08
N ALA A 234 13.43 -13.14 -22.71
CA ALA A 234 14.25 -11.96 -23.02
C ALA A 234 14.77 -11.24 -21.77
N VAL A 235 14.04 -11.25 -20.65
CA VAL A 235 14.56 -10.78 -19.35
C VAL A 235 15.71 -11.66 -18.90
N SER A 236 15.58 -12.98 -18.97
CA SER A 236 16.61 -13.96 -18.61
C SER A 236 17.86 -13.87 -19.51
N ASP A 237 17.68 -13.52 -20.78
CA ASP A 237 18.77 -13.36 -21.76
C ASP A 237 19.45 -11.98 -21.70
N LEU A 238 18.84 -11.01 -21.00
CA LEU A 238 19.30 -9.62 -20.96
C LEU A 238 20.71 -9.46 -20.35
N GLY A 239 21.07 -10.35 -19.42
CA GLY A 239 22.29 -10.36 -18.60
C GLY A 239 23.59 -10.68 -19.34
N GLY A 240 23.62 -10.55 -20.66
CA GLY A 240 24.86 -10.69 -21.42
C GLY A 240 24.82 -10.30 -22.89
N ARG A 241 23.65 -10.05 -23.50
CA ARG A 241 23.56 -9.94 -24.98
C ARG A 241 22.73 -8.79 -25.55
N SER A 242 22.04 -7.95 -24.77
CA SER A 242 21.14 -6.93 -25.35
C SER A 242 21.90 -5.88 -26.17
N LYS A 243 21.88 -5.97 -27.50
CA LYS A 243 22.48 -4.99 -28.43
C LYS A 243 21.83 -3.60 -28.29
N LEU A 244 20.55 -3.53 -27.92
CA LEU A 244 19.78 -2.29 -27.90
C LEU A 244 20.18 -1.36 -26.75
N VAL A 245 20.24 -1.87 -25.51
CA VAL A 245 20.73 -1.11 -24.33
C VAL A 245 22.20 -0.68 -24.53
N ARG A 246 23.03 -1.60 -25.07
CA ARG A 246 24.43 -1.31 -25.44
C ARG A 246 24.55 -0.18 -26.45
N SER A 247 23.76 -0.21 -27.53
CA SER A 247 23.85 0.79 -28.60
C SER A 247 23.40 2.18 -28.17
N TYR A 248 22.53 2.27 -27.15
CA TYR A 248 22.09 3.54 -26.58
C TYR A 248 23.13 4.09 -25.58
N LEU A 249 23.63 3.27 -24.65
CA LEU A 249 24.68 3.69 -23.70
C LEU A 249 25.98 4.06 -24.40
N ALA A 250 26.40 3.26 -25.38
CA ALA A 250 27.60 3.55 -26.17
C ALA A 250 27.48 4.86 -26.96
N ARG A 251 26.29 5.19 -27.50
CA ARG A 251 26.08 6.42 -28.28
C ARG A 251 25.82 7.66 -27.44
N ASN A 252 25.01 7.56 -26.39
CA ASN A 252 24.50 8.73 -25.65
C ASN A 252 25.27 9.03 -24.36
N VAL A 253 25.99 8.05 -23.78
CA VAL A 253 26.75 8.24 -22.54
C VAL A 253 28.24 8.18 -22.82
N LEU A 254 28.74 7.08 -23.39
CA LEU A 254 30.18 6.90 -23.64
C LEU A 254 30.71 7.62 -24.88
N GLY A 255 29.84 7.85 -25.87
CA GLY A 255 30.17 8.54 -27.12
C GLY A 255 30.41 10.04 -26.96
N ALA A 256 29.86 10.64 -25.88
CA ALA A 256 30.07 12.04 -25.54
C ALA A 256 31.33 12.28 -24.69
N LEU A 257 31.98 11.21 -24.19
CA LEU A 257 33.14 11.30 -23.31
C LEU A 257 34.46 11.27 -24.12
N PRO A 258 35.46 12.10 -23.74
CA PRO A 258 36.83 11.98 -24.23
C PRO A 258 37.41 10.56 -24.05
N ASP A 259 38.29 10.13 -24.95
CA ASP A 259 38.86 8.78 -24.99
C ASP A 259 39.55 8.38 -23.68
N GLU A 260 40.31 9.29 -23.08
CA GLU A 260 41.00 9.08 -21.80
C GLU A 260 40.03 8.70 -20.67
N ARG A 261 38.84 9.33 -20.64
CA ARG A 261 37.81 9.05 -19.64
C ARG A 261 37.13 7.71 -19.91
N ARG A 262 36.91 7.36 -21.17
CA ARG A 262 36.36 6.05 -21.54
C ARG A 262 37.28 4.91 -21.09
N VAL A 263 38.59 5.07 -21.27
CA VAL A 263 39.59 4.09 -20.82
C VAL A 263 39.63 4.01 -19.29
N PHE A 264 39.52 5.16 -18.59
CA PHE A 264 39.44 5.19 -17.13
C PHE A 264 38.23 4.40 -16.62
N LEU A 265 37.03 4.65 -17.17
CA LEU A 265 35.80 3.94 -16.83
C LEU A 265 35.94 2.43 -17.08
N LEU A 266 36.49 2.06 -18.25
CA LEU A 266 36.66 0.68 -18.67
C LEU A 266 37.56 -0.12 -17.73
N ARG A 267 38.68 0.45 -17.30
CA ARG A 267 39.67 -0.26 -16.46
C ARG A 267 39.30 -0.30 -14.99
N THR A 268 38.56 0.69 -14.50
CA THR A 268 38.16 0.77 -13.09
C THR A 268 36.81 0.11 -12.81
N CYS A 269 36.08 -0.35 -13.83
CA CYS A 269 34.80 -1.07 -13.66
C CYS A 269 34.92 -2.34 -12.80
N THR A 270 36.12 -2.92 -12.72
CA THR A 270 36.43 -4.12 -11.95
C THR A 270 36.52 -3.91 -10.44
N LEU A 271 36.54 -2.65 -9.96
CA LEU A 271 36.60 -2.33 -8.52
C LEU A 271 35.23 -2.38 -7.84
N GLY A 272 34.13 -2.15 -8.58
CA GLY A 272 32.77 -2.04 -8.05
C GLY A 272 32.53 -0.76 -7.23
N ARG A 273 33.27 -0.57 -6.13
CA ARG A 273 33.30 0.67 -5.32
C ARG A 273 34.62 1.39 -5.60
N LEU A 274 34.53 2.60 -6.10
CA LEU A 274 35.67 3.41 -6.55
C LEU A 274 36.07 4.38 -5.45
N SER A 275 37.37 4.55 -5.25
CA SER A 275 37.93 5.66 -4.48
C SER A 275 39.18 6.14 -5.19
N GLY A 276 39.60 7.39 -4.92
CA GLY A 276 40.85 7.92 -5.46
C GLY A 276 42.03 6.95 -5.27
N PRO A 277 42.32 6.51 -4.03
CA PRO A 277 43.39 5.56 -3.74
C PRO A 277 43.23 4.20 -4.44
N ALA A 278 42.01 3.68 -4.57
CA ALA A 278 41.78 2.40 -5.24
C ALA A 278 42.01 2.49 -6.76
N CYS A 279 41.56 3.57 -7.38
CA CYS A 279 41.78 3.83 -8.80
C CYS A 279 43.26 4.07 -9.10
N ASP A 280 43.93 4.86 -8.26
CA ASP A 280 45.37 5.16 -8.37
C ASP A 280 46.21 3.87 -8.26
N ALA A 281 45.93 3.02 -7.27
CA ALA A 281 46.59 1.74 -7.09
C ALA A 281 46.32 0.75 -8.25
N LEU A 282 45.10 0.72 -8.79
CA LEU A 282 44.75 -0.18 -9.89
C LEU A 282 45.36 0.28 -11.24
N LEU A 283 45.33 1.57 -11.52
CA LEU A 283 45.83 2.14 -12.77
C LEU A 283 47.34 2.43 -12.73
N ASN A 284 47.94 2.39 -11.54
CA ASN A 284 49.32 2.83 -11.28
C ASN A 284 49.53 4.28 -11.74
N THR A 285 48.64 5.17 -11.27
CA THR A 285 48.59 6.60 -11.57
C THR A 285 48.30 7.40 -10.29
N ASP A 286 48.39 8.72 -10.36
CA ASP A 286 47.94 9.62 -9.31
C ASP A 286 46.77 10.50 -9.77
N GLY A 287 45.96 10.99 -8.83
CA GLY A 287 44.97 12.04 -9.08
C GLY A 287 43.62 11.54 -9.59
N SER A 288 43.35 10.24 -9.51
CA SER A 288 42.06 9.66 -9.93
C SER A 288 40.86 10.24 -9.18
N HIS A 289 41.04 10.75 -7.95
CA HIS A 289 39.96 11.39 -7.19
C HIS A 289 39.34 12.59 -7.93
N ARG A 290 40.16 13.43 -8.59
CA ARG A 290 39.64 14.56 -9.39
C ARG A 290 38.83 14.09 -10.59
N VAL A 291 39.24 12.99 -11.20
CA VAL A 291 38.50 12.38 -12.32
C VAL A 291 37.14 11.87 -11.82
N LEU A 292 37.10 11.26 -10.63
CA LEU A 292 35.85 10.83 -10.00
C LEU A 292 34.93 12.02 -9.67
N GLU A 293 35.42 13.10 -9.06
CA GLU A 293 34.62 14.32 -8.81
C GLU A 293 34.05 14.95 -10.10
N MET A 294 34.78 14.85 -11.21
CA MET A 294 34.30 15.31 -12.51
C MET A 294 33.20 14.40 -13.06
N LEU A 295 33.39 13.08 -13.00
CA LEU A 295 32.40 12.09 -13.46
C LEU A 295 31.12 12.09 -12.59
N ASP A 296 31.23 12.45 -11.31
CA ASP A 296 30.09 12.62 -10.39
C ASP A 296 29.23 13.83 -10.76
N ARG A 297 29.87 14.97 -11.09
CA ARG A 297 29.18 16.15 -11.64
C ARG A 297 28.48 15.85 -12.97
N GLU A 298 29.00 14.91 -13.76
CA GLU A 298 28.40 14.41 -14.99
C GLU A 298 27.31 13.33 -14.74
N GLN A 299 27.01 13.02 -13.46
CA GLN A 299 26.01 12.03 -13.02
C GLN A 299 26.21 10.63 -13.62
N LEU A 300 27.46 10.22 -13.81
CA LEU A 300 27.82 8.88 -14.29
C LEU A 300 27.87 7.85 -13.16
N PHE A 301 27.85 8.31 -11.91
CA PHE A 301 27.74 7.48 -10.71
C PHE A 301 26.31 7.44 -10.20
N THR A 302 25.98 6.34 -9.52
CA THR A 302 24.67 6.13 -8.92
C THR A 302 24.57 6.54 -7.47
N SER A 303 25.66 6.43 -6.73
CA SER A 303 25.72 6.76 -5.32
C SER A 303 27.12 7.25 -4.98
N THR A 304 27.20 8.37 -4.27
CA THR A 304 28.38 8.79 -3.53
C THR A 304 28.05 8.48 -2.07
N ASP A 305 28.87 7.69 -1.39
CA ASP A 305 28.65 7.50 0.05
C ASP A 305 28.78 8.86 0.75
N ASP A 306 28.12 9.09 1.89
CA ASP A 306 28.08 10.39 2.61
C ASP A 306 29.47 10.95 2.98
N ASP A 307 30.53 10.16 2.79
CA ASP A 307 31.92 10.57 2.97
C ASP A 307 32.51 11.38 1.80
N GLY A 308 31.85 11.43 0.64
CA GLY A 308 32.35 12.13 -0.55
C GLY A 308 33.61 11.51 -1.17
N LEU A 309 34.03 10.34 -0.69
CA LEU A 309 35.29 9.69 -1.06
C LEU A 309 35.08 8.45 -1.92
N HIS A 310 33.89 7.85 -1.85
CA HIS A 310 33.56 6.61 -2.54
C HIS A 310 32.44 6.80 -3.57
N PHE A 311 32.64 6.23 -4.76
CA PHE A 311 31.72 6.33 -5.90
C PHE A 311 31.34 4.95 -6.41
N ARG A 312 30.15 4.82 -7.02
CA ARG A 312 29.71 3.58 -7.68
C ARG A 312 29.15 3.84 -9.06
N TYR A 313 29.57 3.03 -10.03
CA TYR A 313 28.98 3.04 -11.37
C TYR A 313 27.51 2.66 -11.33
N HIS A 314 26.73 3.23 -12.25
CA HIS A 314 25.42 2.72 -12.54
C HIS A 314 25.50 1.26 -12.97
N GLU A 315 24.70 0.35 -12.39
CA GLU A 315 24.81 -1.10 -12.63
C GLU A 315 24.73 -1.48 -14.12
N VAL A 316 23.87 -0.81 -14.89
CA VAL A 316 23.81 -0.98 -16.35
C VAL A 316 25.09 -0.51 -17.06
N LEU A 317 25.67 0.62 -16.63
CA LEU A 317 26.94 1.12 -17.15
C LEU A 317 28.07 0.15 -16.76
N GLN A 318 28.10 -0.31 -15.52
CA GLN A 318 29.07 -1.29 -15.02
C GLN A 318 29.01 -2.58 -15.85
N ASN A 319 27.83 -3.20 -16.01
CA ASN A 319 27.66 -4.41 -16.82
C ASN A 319 28.09 -4.20 -18.28
N HIS A 320 27.84 -3.01 -18.84
CA HIS A 320 28.31 -2.67 -20.18
C HIS A 320 29.83 -2.53 -20.25
N LEU A 321 30.45 -1.85 -19.28
CA LEU A 321 31.90 -1.70 -19.17
C LEU A 321 32.59 -3.05 -18.95
N GLU A 322 32.01 -3.95 -18.16
CA GLU A 322 32.54 -5.29 -17.93
C GLU A 322 32.53 -6.14 -19.21
N LEU A 323 31.46 -6.05 -20.01
CA LEU A 323 31.42 -6.69 -21.34
C LEU A 323 32.42 -6.05 -22.30
N ALA A 324 32.49 -4.72 -22.34
CA ALA A 324 33.46 -3.99 -23.16
C ALA A 324 34.90 -4.32 -22.77
N LEU A 325 35.16 -4.59 -21.48
CA LEU A 325 36.47 -5.01 -20.99
C LEU A 325 36.87 -6.36 -21.58
N VAL A 326 35.92 -7.31 -21.67
CA VAL A 326 36.14 -8.62 -22.32
C VAL A 326 36.29 -8.47 -23.83
N GLU A 327 35.51 -7.60 -24.48
CA GLU A 327 35.63 -7.33 -25.92
C GLU A 327 36.99 -6.69 -26.29
N GLU A 328 37.49 -5.78 -25.46
CA GLU A 328 38.76 -5.05 -25.67
C GLU A 328 40.00 -5.87 -25.29
N TYR A 329 39.98 -6.53 -24.13
CA TYR A 329 41.16 -7.21 -23.56
C TYR A 329 41.09 -8.75 -23.63
N GLY A 330 39.98 -9.31 -24.12
CA GLY A 330 39.72 -10.76 -24.10
C GLY A 330 39.36 -11.27 -22.70
N SER A 331 38.87 -12.52 -22.63
CA SER A 331 38.50 -13.15 -21.35
C SER A 331 39.66 -13.26 -20.37
N ASP A 332 40.87 -13.58 -20.86
CA ASP A 332 42.07 -13.70 -20.02
C ASP A 332 42.55 -12.33 -19.50
N GLY A 333 42.50 -11.30 -20.34
CA GLY A 333 42.84 -9.93 -19.94
C GLY A 333 41.85 -9.36 -18.93
N ALA A 334 40.56 -9.64 -19.10
CA ALA A 334 39.53 -9.27 -18.13
C ALA A 334 39.76 -9.97 -16.78
N ARG A 335 40.05 -11.29 -16.77
CA ARG A 335 40.40 -12.03 -15.55
C ARG A 335 41.62 -11.43 -14.85
N ALA A 336 42.66 -11.04 -15.60
CA ALA A 336 43.84 -10.39 -15.04
C ALA A 336 43.52 -9.02 -14.39
N TRP A 337 42.64 -8.23 -15.00
CA TRP A 337 42.17 -6.96 -14.40
C TRP A 337 41.39 -7.18 -13.10
N TYR A 338 40.53 -8.20 -13.05
CA TYR A 338 39.83 -8.57 -11.82
C TYR A 338 40.79 -9.09 -10.73
N ALA A 339 41.81 -9.87 -11.08
CA ALA A 339 42.83 -10.32 -10.13
C ALA A 339 43.59 -9.14 -9.52
N ARG A 340 44.02 -8.18 -10.36
CA ARG A 340 44.68 -6.94 -9.88
C ARG A 340 43.76 -6.12 -8.97
N SER A 341 42.49 -6.02 -9.33
CA SER A 341 41.48 -5.32 -8.52
C SER A 341 41.29 -6.00 -7.17
N GLY A 342 41.26 -7.34 -7.14
CA GLY A 342 41.20 -8.11 -5.90
C GLY A 342 42.36 -7.81 -4.95
N VAL A 343 43.59 -7.75 -5.47
CA VAL A 343 44.80 -7.42 -4.67
C VAL A 343 44.71 -6.00 -4.10
N VAL A 344 44.32 -5.02 -4.91
CA VAL A 344 44.16 -3.62 -4.47
C VAL A 344 43.09 -3.51 -3.39
N LEU A 345 41.90 -4.06 -3.62
CA LEU A 345 40.79 -4.02 -2.67
C LEU A 345 41.13 -4.72 -1.35
N GLU A 346 41.86 -5.84 -1.41
CA GLU A 346 42.33 -6.53 -0.22
C GLU A 346 43.31 -5.68 0.58
N SER A 347 44.27 -5.01 -0.09
CA SER A 347 45.23 -4.12 0.58
C SER A 347 44.56 -2.92 1.27
N LEU A 348 43.42 -2.48 0.75
CA LEU A 348 42.61 -1.40 1.30
C LEU A 348 41.63 -1.89 2.39
N GLY A 349 41.59 -3.20 2.67
CA GLY A 349 40.75 -3.80 3.70
C GLY A 349 39.31 -4.09 3.30
N ASP A 350 38.92 -3.83 2.03
CA ASP A 350 37.59 -4.20 1.53
C ASP A 350 37.56 -5.68 1.11
N LEU A 351 37.52 -6.55 2.11
CA LEU A 351 37.57 -8.00 1.92
C LEU A 351 36.38 -8.52 1.09
N ARG A 352 35.21 -7.88 1.20
CA ARG A 352 34.00 -8.29 0.47
C ARG A 352 34.15 -8.01 -1.02
N SER A 353 34.53 -6.80 -1.40
CA SER A 353 34.72 -6.44 -2.81
C SER A 353 35.92 -7.18 -3.40
N ALA A 354 37.00 -7.38 -2.62
CA ALA A 354 38.15 -8.19 -3.02
C ALA A 354 37.74 -9.64 -3.34
N THR A 355 36.91 -10.26 -2.48
CA THR A 355 36.40 -11.62 -2.71
C THR A 355 35.60 -11.71 -4.01
N LYS A 356 34.74 -10.72 -4.30
CA LYS A 356 33.99 -10.67 -5.57
C LYS A 356 34.91 -10.52 -6.78
N ALA A 357 35.93 -9.67 -6.69
CA ALA A 357 36.89 -9.47 -7.76
C ALA A 357 37.71 -10.74 -8.03
N PHE A 358 38.20 -11.43 -6.99
CA PHE A 358 38.88 -12.71 -7.15
C PHE A 358 37.97 -13.81 -7.70
N ALA A 359 36.68 -13.83 -7.34
CA ALA A 359 35.72 -14.75 -7.92
C ALA A 359 35.52 -14.50 -9.44
N LYS A 360 35.40 -13.24 -9.87
CA LYS A 360 35.34 -12.89 -11.30
C LYS A 360 36.67 -13.13 -12.04
N ALA A 361 37.79 -13.14 -11.33
CA ALA A 361 39.08 -13.55 -11.84
C ALA A 361 39.26 -15.08 -11.91
N GLU A 362 38.33 -15.85 -11.34
CA GLU A 362 38.44 -17.30 -11.12
C GLU A 362 39.63 -17.72 -10.22
N ASP A 363 40.09 -16.82 -9.34
CA ASP A 363 41.13 -17.09 -8.34
C ASP A 363 40.51 -17.67 -7.06
N TRP A 364 40.08 -18.94 -7.15
CA TRP A 364 39.43 -19.65 -6.05
C TRP A 364 40.29 -19.78 -4.77
N PRO A 365 41.63 -19.97 -4.85
CA PRO A 365 42.49 -19.94 -3.67
C PRO A 365 42.43 -18.61 -2.90
N ALA A 366 42.46 -17.47 -3.60
CA ALA A 366 42.33 -16.16 -2.96
C ALA A 366 40.95 -15.96 -2.33
N VAL A 367 39.88 -16.38 -3.01
CA VAL A 367 38.50 -16.36 -2.50
C VAL A 367 38.39 -17.15 -1.19
N SER A 368 38.85 -18.41 -1.17
CA SER A 368 38.82 -19.27 0.02
C SER A 368 39.55 -18.66 1.22
N ARG A 369 40.74 -18.10 0.98
CA ARG A 369 41.54 -17.44 2.02
C ARG A 369 40.84 -16.23 2.62
N LEU A 370 40.19 -15.41 1.79
CA LEU A 370 39.44 -14.24 2.26
C LEU A 370 38.19 -14.64 3.04
N ILE A 371 37.46 -15.65 2.58
CA ILE A 371 36.28 -16.18 3.27
C ILE A 371 36.63 -16.69 4.67
N ARG A 372 37.73 -17.41 4.81
CA ARG A 372 38.23 -17.90 6.11
C ARG A 372 38.55 -16.77 7.08
N ARG A 373 39.06 -15.65 6.56
CA ARG A 373 39.43 -14.46 7.36
C ARG A 373 38.22 -13.60 7.73
N ALA A 374 37.24 -13.49 6.83
CA ALA A 374 36.07 -12.62 6.97
C ALA A 374 34.81 -13.33 7.51
N GLY A 375 34.83 -14.67 7.64
CA GLY A 375 33.74 -15.45 8.22
C GLY A 375 32.54 -15.65 7.29
N ALA A 376 32.75 -16.10 6.05
CA ALA A 376 31.73 -16.55 5.06
C ALA A 376 30.48 -15.69 4.82
N ASP A 377 30.39 -14.49 5.38
CA ASP A 377 29.24 -13.62 5.24
C ASP A 377 29.36 -12.70 4.03
N GLY A 378 28.49 -12.92 3.04
CA GLY A 378 28.16 -11.90 2.05
C GLY A 378 28.76 -12.04 0.65
N ILE A 379 29.03 -13.26 0.20
CA ILE A 379 29.19 -13.51 -1.24
C ILE A 379 27.80 -13.45 -1.88
N GLY A 380 27.66 -12.66 -2.95
CA GLY A 380 26.39 -12.53 -3.67
C GLY A 380 25.99 -13.81 -4.40
N GLU A 381 24.69 -13.97 -4.63
CA GLU A 381 24.01 -15.15 -5.20
C GLU A 381 24.58 -15.64 -6.54
N ASP A 382 25.24 -14.78 -7.32
CA ASP A 382 25.58 -15.01 -8.73
C ASP A 382 27.05 -15.38 -9.03
N LEU A 383 27.95 -15.35 -8.05
CA LEU A 383 29.40 -15.37 -8.31
C LEU A 383 30.07 -16.75 -8.25
N LEU A 384 29.32 -17.82 -8.00
CA LEU A 384 29.90 -19.10 -7.61
C LEU A 384 29.32 -20.27 -8.42
N PRO A 385 30.11 -20.93 -9.31
CA PRO A 385 29.69 -22.11 -10.04
C PRO A 385 29.40 -23.31 -9.10
N PRO A 386 28.32 -24.10 -9.34
CA PRO A 386 27.94 -25.24 -8.51
C PRO A 386 29.03 -26.30 -8.27
N VAL A 387 29.96 -26.44 -9.21
CA VAL A 387 30.99 -27.49 -9.21
C VAL A 387 32.16 -27.16 -8.27
N THR A 388 32.39 -25.87 -7.98
CA THR A 388 33.53 -25.42 -7.17
C THR A 388 33.31 -25.64 -5.67
N PHE A 389 32.05 -25.72 -5.23
CA PHE A 389 31.66 -25.87 -3.82
C PHE A 389 32.10 -27.18 -3.17
N GLN A 390 32.19 -28.27 -3.94
CA GLN A 390 32.43 -29.60 -3.40
C GLN A 390 33.88 -29.82 -2.93
N ARG A 391 34.81 -28.91 -3.27
CA ARG A 391 36.25 -29.07 -2.99
C ARG A 391 36.78 -28.14 -1.90
N ASP A 392 36.03 -27.11 -1.50
CA ASP A 392 36.46 -26.15 -0.47
C ASP A 392 35.39 -25.99 0.63
N PRO A 393 35.71 -26.32 1.89
CA PRO A 393 34.76 -26.27 2.99
C PRO A 393 34.15 -24.88 3.24
N TRP A 394 34.93 -23.81 3.07
CA TRP A 394 34.49 -22.45 3.34
C TRP A 394 33.55 -21.94 2.23
N LEU A 395 33.77 -22.36 0.99
CA LEU A 395 32.82 -22.12 -0.10
C LEU A 395 31.52 -22.93 0.08
N ALA A 396 31.63 -24.17 0.56
CA ALA A 396 30.46 -24.99 0.88
C ALA A 396 29.62 -24.35 2.01
N LEU A 397 30.27 -23.80 3.05
CA LEU A 397 29.61 -23.05 4.12
C LEU A 397 28.88 -21.81 3.60
N ALA A 398 29.53 -21.03 2.72
CA ALA A 398 28.92 -19.86 2.10
C ALA A 398 27.67 -20.22 1.27
N ASN A 399 27.70 -21.35 0.55
CA ASN A 399 26.53 -21.85 -0.18
C ASN A 399 25.40 -22.31 0.76
N ALA A 400 25.72 -22.98 1.88
CA ALA A 400 24.73 -23.36 2.88
C ALA A 400 24.02 -22.14 3.49
N ARG A 401 24.77 -21.08 3.81
CA ARG A 401 24.21 -19.78 4.27
C ARG A 401 23.36 -19.10 3.21
N ARG A 402 23.77 -19.16 1.94
CA ARG A 402 22.97 -18.65 0.81
C ARG A 402 21.62 -19.36 0.74
N LEU A 403 21.62 -20.70 0.75
CA LEU A 403 20.38 -21.50 0.73
C LEU A 403 19.48 -21.17 1.93
N ALA A 404 20.05 -20.92 3.11
CA ALA A 404 19.28 -20.50 4.28
C ALA A 404 18.65 -19.10 4.08
N ARG A 405 19.38 -18.14 3.51
CA ARG A 405 18.87 -16.80 3.15
C ARG A 405 17.84 -16.85 2.02
N ASP A 406 17.93 -17.85 1.15
CA ASP A 406 16.93 -18.10 0.11
C ASP A 406 15.65 -18.73 0.64
N GLY A 407 15.59 -19.12 1.91
CA GLY A 407 14.45 -19.86 2.48
C GLY A 407 14.43 -21.35 2.12
N ALA A 408 15.44 -21.84 1.38
CA ALA A 408 15.60 -23.24 0.98
C ALA A 408 16.11 -24.11 2.13
N LEU A 409 15.35 -24.17 3.24
CA LEU A 409 15.81 -24.66 4.53
C LEU A 409 16.27 -26.13 4.50
N GLN A 410 15.59 -27.00 3.76
CA GLN A 410 16.01 -28.41 3.64
C GLN A 410 17.36 -28.52 2.94
N ALA A 411 17.51 -27.88 1.78
CA ALA A 411 18.76 -27.85 1.03
C ALA A 411 19.90 -27.18 1.84
N ALA A 412 19.58 -26.14 2.62
CA ALA A 412 20.53 -25.49 3.49
C ALA A 412 21.04 -26.43 4.59
N ARG A 413 20.14 -27.17 5.26
CA ARG A 413 20.51 -28.17 6.28
C ARG A 413 21.44 -29.23 5.68
N ASP A 414 21.06 -29.78 4.53
CA ASP A 414 21.85 -30.82 3.85
C ASP A 414 23.23 -30.28 3.45
N ALA A 415 23.29 -29.03 2.97
CA ALA A 415 24.54 -28.35 2.66
C ALA A 415 25.42 -28.11 3.90
N TYR A 416 24.87 -27.73 5.06
CA TYR A 416 25.65 -27.59 6.30
C TYR A 416 26.22 -28.93 6.78
N LEU A 417 25.42 -30.00 6.75
CA LEU A 417 25.87 -31.34 7.14
C LEU A 417 26.95 -31.87 6.19
N PHE A 418 26.78 -31.67 4.88
CA PHE A 418 27.80 -31.98 3.90
C PHE A 418 29.09 -31.18 4.17
N THR A 419 28.97 -29.87 4.37
CA THR A 419 30.11 -28.98 4.64
C THR A 419 30.88 -29.39 5.88
N GLN A 420 30.17 -29.78 6.96
CA GLN A 420 30.77 -30.32 8.17
C GLN A 420 31.63 -31.57 7.89
N SER A 421 31.14 -32.48 7.04
CA SER A 421 31.88 -33.70 6.69
C SER A 421 33.16 -33.44 5.87
N CYS A 422 33.27 -32.27 5.24
CA CYS A 422 34.41 -31.91 4.40
C CYS A 422 35.62 -31.38 5.19
N TYR A 423 35.46 -30.99 6.46
CA TYR A 423 36.53 -30.35 7.24
C TYR A 423 36.47 -30.64 8.74
N ASP A 424 37.43 -31.43 9.21
CA ASP A 424 37.52 -31.89 10.60
C ASP A 424 38.27 -30.89 11.49
N GLU A 425 37.71 -29.68 11.62
CA GLU A 425 38.18 -28.65 12.55
C GLU A 425 37.05 -28.34 13.57
N PRO A 426 37.31 -28.44 14.90
CA PRO A 426 36.25 -28.31 15.91
C PRO A 426 35.48 -26.98 15.86
N GLY A 427 36.16 -25.85 15.58
CA GLY A 427 35.53 -24.54 15.48
C GLY A 427 34.59 -24.44 14.29
N PHE A 428 35.07 -24.82 13.11
CA PHE A 428 34.29 -24.88 11.87
C PHE A 428 33.10 -25.84 11.96
N SER A 429 33.31 -27.05 12.48
CA SER A 429 32.24 -28.03 12.70
C SER A 429 31.18 -27.52 13.68
N GLY A 430 31.59 -26.77 14.72
CA GLY A 430 30.69 -26.10 15.64
C GLY A 430 29.78 -25.06 14.97
N ILE A 431 30.33 -24.25 14.06
CA ILE A 431 29.58 -23.26 13.26
C ILE A 431 28.54 -23.98 12.39
N CYS A 432 28.97 -24.95 11.59
CA CYS A 432 28.08 -25.71 10.70
C CYS A 432 26.94 -26.38 11.48
N MET A 433 27.26 -26.99 12.64
CA MET A 433 26.25 -27.68 13.45
C MET A 433 25.28 -26.70 14.11
N SER A 434 25.75 -25.56 14.62
CA SER A 434 24.88 -24.52 15.20
C SER A 434 23.91 -23.95 14.16
N GLU A 435 24.40 -23.62 12.96
CA GLU A 435 23.57 -23.07 11.87
C GLU A 435 22.63 -24.13 11.29
N ALA A 436 23.08 -25.39 11.15
CA ALA A 436 22.23 -26.51 10.76
C ALA A 436 21.09 -26.74 11.75
N GLN A 437 21.36 -26.64 13.06
CA GLN A 437 20.34 -26.75 14.10
C GLN A 437 19.33 -25.60 14.05
N ALA A 438 19.78 -24.37 13.80
CA ALA A 438 18.90 -23.22 13.64
C ALA A 438 17.92 -23.38 12.46
N VAL A 439 18.41 -23.91 11.33
CA VAL A 439 17.59 -24.25 10.16
C VAL A 439 16.69 -25.44 10.43
N ALA A 440 17.20 -26.50 11.06
CA ALA A 440 16.45 -27.72 11.36
C ALA A 440 15.24 -27.48 12.28
N GLY A 441 15.30 -26.46 13.15
CA GLY A 441 14.15 -26.05 13.97
C GLY A 441 12.91 -25.70 13.15
N TRP A 442 13.07 -25.23 11.91
CA TRP A 442 11.98 -24.85 11.02
C TRP A 442 11.50 -25.97 10.10
N LEU A 443 12.18 -27.12 10.11
CA LEU A 443 11.78 -28.31 9.35
C LEU A 443 10.83 -29.20 10.18
N PRO A 444 10.07 -30.10 9.53
CA PRO A 444 9.21 -31.05 10.24
C PRO A 444 10.04 -31.94 11.16
N ALA A 445 9.57 -32.19 12.39
CA ALA A 445 10.38 -32.83 13.42
C ALA A 445 10.75 -34.29 13.07
N THR A 446 12.04 -34.58 12.94
CA THR A 446 12.58 -35.93 13.13
C THR A 446 13.15 -36.03 14.55
N GLY A 447 12.28 -36.24 15.54
CA GLY A 447 12.60 -36.69 16.91
C GLY A 447 13.80 -36.09 17.68
N GLY A 448 13.52 -35.41 18.80
CA GLY A 448 14.39 -35.32 19.99
C GLY A 448 15.67 -34.48 19.88
N GLY A 449 15.73 -33.33 20.58
CA GLY A 449 16.98 -32.57 20.70
C GLY A 449 16.98 -31.35 21.63
N SER A 450 17.55 -31.55 22.82
CA SER A 450 18.17 -30.66 23.84
C SER A 450 17.55 -29.31 24.26
N PRO A 451 17.43 -29.02 25.59
CA PRO A 451 16.93 -27.76 26.14
C PRO A 451 18.08 -26.81 26.51
N ALA A 452 18.34 -25.74 25.73
CA ALA A 452 19.16 -24.61 26.22
C ALA A 452 19.11 -23.32 25.38
N PHE A 453 18.81 -23.38 24.07
CA PHE A 453 19.03 -22.21 23.20
C PHE A 453 17.76 -21.33 23.06
N ARG A 454 17.77 -20.16 23.71
CA ARG A 454 16.67 -19.15 23.66
C ARG A 454 16.75 -18.25 22.43
N HIS A 455 16.87 -18.82 21.23
CA HIS A 455 16.81 -18.03 19.99
C HIS A 455 15.35 -17.73 19.62
N TRP A 456 15.07 -16.54 19.10
CA TRP A 456 13.70 -16.09 18.81
C TRP A 456 12.93 -17.00 17.86
N SER A 457 13.62 -17.59 16.88
CA SER A 457 13.02 -18.53 15.94
C SER A 457 12.45 -19.77 16.62
N ARG A 458 13.10 -20.24 17.70
CA ARG A 458 12.62 -21.38 18.47
C ARG A 458 11.39 -21.02 19.29
N VAL A 459 11.38 -19.84 19.91
CA VAL A 459 10.20 -19.32 20.64
C VAL A 459 8.98 -19.27 19.73
N LEU A 460 9.14 -18.71 18.52
CA LEU A 460 8.09 -18.66 17.52
C LEU A 460 7.67 -20.07 17.10
N ARG A 461 8.63 -20.94 16.78
CA ARG A 461 8.35 -22.30 16.30
C ARG A 461 7.61 -23.16 17.32
N ASP A 462 8.07 -23.17 18.57
CA ASP A 462 7.43 -23.91 19.65
C ASP A 462 6.02 -23.36 19.89
N GLY A 463 5.84 -22.03 19.82
CA GLY A 463 4.53 -21.40 19.93
C GLY A 463 3.56 -21.70 18.78
N LEU A 464 4.05 -21.95 17.56
CA LEU A 464 3.22 -22.39 16.43
C LEU A 464 2.76 -23.85 16.57
N ARG A 465 3.47 -24.68 17.36
CA ARG A 465 3.03 -26.03 17.73
C ARG A 465 2.02 -26.00 18.87
N GLU A 466 2.31 -25.20 19.90
CA GLU A 466 1.47 -25.04 21.07
C GLU A 466 1.53 -23.58 21.56
N LEU A 467 0.41 -22.86 21.41
CA LEU A 467 0.34 -21.44 21.79
C LEU A 467 0.64 -21.24 23.28
N PRO A 468 1.64 -20.43 23.64
CA PRO A 468 1.94 -20.13 25.04
C PRO A 468 0.95 -19.10 25.62
N ASP A 469 1.00 -18.88 26.93
CA ASP A 469 0.31 -17.73 27.55
C ASP A 469 1.00 -16.42 27.14
N LEU A 470 0.34 -15.67 26.26
CA LEU A 470 0.88 -14.47 25.63
C LEU A 470 0.83 -13.22 26.53
N ARG A 471 0.09 -13.26 27.65
CA ARG A 471 -0.07 -12.10 28.55
C ARG A 471 1.04 -12.01 29.61
N ALA A 472 2.02 -12.90 29.55
CA ALA A 472 3.15 -12.92 30.49
C ALA A 472 4.10 -11.71 30.28
N PRO A 473 4.72 -11.16 31.35
CA PRO A 473 5.68 -10.04 31.25
C PRO A 473 6.85 -10.30 30.29
N ALA A 474 7.21 -11.58 30.11
CA ALA A 474 8.25 -12.00 29.17
C ALA A 474 7.97 -11.61 27.70
N ALA A 475 6.72 -11.34 27.33
CA ALA A 475 6.34 -10.93 25.97
C ALA A 475 6.80 -9.50 25.62
N THR A 476 6.97 -8.63 26.61
CA THR A 476 7.38 -7.22 26.42
C THR A 476 8.81 -6.95 26.90
N THR A 477 9.37 -7.80 27.77
CA THR A 477 10.75 -7.67 28.26
C THR A 477 11.65 -8.78 27.70
N GLY A 478 12.43 -8.47 26.67
CA GLY A 478 13.37 -9.42 26.03
C GLY A 478 14.10 -8.80 24.85
N ALA A 479 15.04 -9.52 24.22
CA ALA A 479 15.70 -9.07 22.98
C ALA A 479 14.69 -8.85 21.85
N ALA A 480 14.94 -7.91 20.94
CA ALA A 480 14.02 -7.51 19.87
C ALA A 480 13.41 -8.69 19.10
N GLY A 481 14.22 -9.69 18.75
CA GLY A 481 13.73 -10.90 18.06
C GLY A 481 12.72 -11.71 18.88
N VAL A 482 12.93 -11.87 20.18
CA VAL A 482 12.00 -12.63 21.05
C VAL A 482 10.67 -11.87 21.20
N ARG A 483 10.72 -10.54 21.32
CA ARG A 483 9.51 -9.71 21.31
C ARG A 483 8.77 -9.86 19.97
N LEU A 484 9.48 -9.83 18.83
CA LEU A 484 8.88 -10.09 17.52
C LEU A 484 8.19 -11.47 17.46
N ALA A 485 8.83 -12.53 17.98
CA ALA A 485 8.22 -13.86 18.04
C ALA A 485 6.91 -13.85 18.84
N HIS A 486 6.87 -13.20 20.00
CA HIS A 486 5.64 -13.05 20.78
C HIS A 486 4.57 -12.22 20.06
N GLY A 487 4.96 -11.14 19.39
CA GLY A 487 4.06 -10.33 18.57
C GLY A 487 3.41 -11.16 17.46
N LEU A 488 4.20 -11.96 16.73
CA LEU A 488 3.70 -12.86 15.68
C LEU A 488 2.79 -13.96 16.25
N LEU A 489 3.12 -14.53 17.40
CA LEU A 489 2.24 -15.50 18.07
C LEU A 489 0.92 -14.86 18.54
N ALA A 490 0.93 -13.59 18.94
CA ALA A 490 -0.28 -12.83 19.25
C ALA A 490 -1.16 -12.61 18.00
N VAL A 491 -0.56 -12.38 16.83
CA VAL A 491 -1.31 -12.36 15.55
C VAL A 491 -2.03 -13.71 15.34
N VAL A 492 -1.30 -14.82 15.48
CA VAL A 492 -1.86 -16.16 15.27
C VAL A 492 -2.94 -16.51 16.31
N ALA A 493 -2.79 -16.03 17.55
CA ALA A 493 -3.80 -16.19 18.60
C ALA A 493 -5.03 -15.27 18.44
N GLY A 494 -4.99 -14.30 17.52
CA GLY A 494 -6.03 -13.30 17.32
C GLY A 494 -6.05 -12.17 18.37
N GLU A 495 -4.98 -12.01 19.13
CA GLU A 495 -4.81 -10.93 20.13
C GLU A 495 -4.19 -9.70 19.43
N ASN A 496 -4.94 -9.07 18.51
CA ASN A 496 -4.44 -8.02 17.61
C ASN A 496 -3.88 -6.80 18.34
N ASP A 497 -4.50 -6.37 19.44
CA ASP A 497 -4.04 -5.22 20.24
C ASP A 497 -2.68 -5.48 20.88
N LEU A 498 -2.52 -6.67 21.47
CA LEU A 498 -1.25 -7.11 22.04
C LEU A 498 -0.19 -7.25 20.93
N ALA A 499 -0.55 -7.81 19.78
CA ALA A 499 0.35 -7.93 18.64
C ALA A 499 0.85 -6.56 18.18
N ARG A 500 -0.04 -5.56 18.05
CA ARG A 500 0.33 -4.18 17.71
C ARG A 500 1.24 -3.55 18.75
N GLU A 501 0.93 -3.68 20.03
CA GLU A 501 1.76 -3.12 21.11
C GLU A 501 3.19 -3.70 21.05
N VAL A 502 3.32 -5.02 20.97
CA VAL A 502 4.61 -5.72 20.98
C VAL A 502 5.39 -5.41 19.70
N ILE A 503 4.77 -5.47 18.52
CA ILE A 503 5.45 -5.18 17.24
C ILE A 503 5.90 -3.71 17.18
N ALA A 504 5.08 -2.76 17.66
CA ALA A 504 5.47 -1.36 17.74
C ALA A 504 6.72 -1.16 18.62
N SER A 505 6.86 -1.94 19.70
CA SER A 505 8.06 -1.91 20.56
C SER A 505 9.33 -2.39 19.84
N VAL A 506 9.20 -3.28 18.86
CA VAL A 506 10.34 -3.77 18.07
C VAL A 506 10.71 -2.77 16.98
N ARG A 507 9.71 -2.17 16.32
CA ARG A 507 9.92 -1.14 15.28
C ARG A 507 10.64 0.12 15.78
N ARG A 508 10.53 0.42 17.08
CA ARG A 508 11.22 1.55 17.72
C ARG A 508 12.60 1.19 18.31
N ASP A 509 13.01 -0.07 18.23
CA ASP A 509 14.27 -0.54 18.82
C ASP A 509 15.41 -0.47 17.80
N GLU A 510 16.24 0.57 17.91
CA GLU A 510 17.41 0.78 17.04
C GLU A 510 18.48 -0.32 17.19
N SER A 511 18.44 -1.14 18.25
CA SER A 511 19.36 -2.25 18.44
C SER A 511 18.94 -3.53 17.70
N ALA A 512 17.75 -3.54 17.07
CA ALA A 512 17.27 -4.67 16.31
C ALA A 512 18.15 -4.94 15.09
N SER A 513 18.40 -6.22 14.79
CA SER A 513 19.06 -6.58 13.53
C SER A 513 18.16 -6.24 12.34
N ALA A 514 18.75 -5.99 11.17
CA ALA A 514 18.00 -5.67 9.95
C ALA A 514 16.90 -6.70 9.65
N THR A 515 17.18 -8.00 9.85
CA THR A 515 16.18 -9.07 9.67
C THR A 515 14.98 -8.92 10.60
N VAL A 516 15.21 -8.59 11.89
CA VAL A 516 14.14 -8.43 12.88
C VAL A 516 13.34 -7.15 12.61
N ALA A 517 14.01 -6.05 12.26
CA ALA A 517 13.34 -4.79 11.94
C ALA A 517 12.43 -4.93 10.71
N ILE A 518 12.96 -5.46 9.61
CA ILE A 518 12.20 -5.66 8.36
C ILE A 518 11.03 -6.63 8.58
N ALA A 519 11.23 -7.72 9.33
CA ALA A 519 10.16 -8.65 9.65
C ALA A 519 9.08 -8.03 10.56
N ALA A 520 9.45 -7.12 11.47
CA ALA A 520 8.50 -6.40 12.30
C ALA A 520 7.65 -5.40 11.49
N ASP A 521 8.26 -4.67 10.56
CA ASP A 521 7.52 -3.79 9.65
C ASP A 521 6.60 -4.61 8.72
N LEU A 522 7.06 -5.74 8.20
CA LEU A 522 6.24 -6.62 7.38
C LEU A 522 5.05 -7.20 8.17
N ALA A 523 5.27 -7.58 9.43
CA ALA A 523 4.20 -8.05 10.31
C ALA A 523 3.19 -6.95 10.64
N TRP A 524 3.64 -5.69 10.75
CA TRP A 524 2.79 -4.53 10.94
C TRP A 524 1.87 -4.31 9.73
N GLU A 525 2.44 -4.29 8.52
CA GLU A 525 1.66 -4.18 7.27
C GLU A 525 0.65 -5.32 7.15
N MET A 526 1.04 -6.55 7.51
CA MET A 526 0.14 -7.70 7.51
C MET A 526 -1.01 -7.54 8.52
N LEU A 527 -0.76 -6.98 9.71
CA LEU A 527 -1.81 -6.69 10.68
C LEU A 527 -2.84 -5.68 10.14
N ASP A 528 -2.41 -4.67 9.38
CA ASP A 528 -3.31 -3.70 8.76
C ASP A 528 -4.08 -4.32 7.57
N VAL A 529 -3.52 -5.34 6.91
CA VAL A 529 -4.26 -6.15 5.94
C VAL A 529 -5.32 -7.02 6.63
N LEU A 530 -4.96 -7.69 7.73
CA LEU A 530 -5.82 -8.63 8.45
C LEU A 530 -6.92 -7.94 9.28
N CYS A 531 -6.64 -6.74 9.82
CA CYS A 531 -7.56 -5.96 10.64
C CYS A 531 -8.18 -4.84 9.80
N VAL A 532 -9.43 -5.00 9.37
CA VAL A 532 -10.16 -4.01 8.55
C VAL A 532 -10.37 -2.66 9.28
N ASP A 533 -10.14 -2.58 10.60
CA ASP A 533 -10.64 -1.49 11.46
C ASP A 533 -9.63 -0.39 11.88
N ALA A 534 -8.41 -0.33 11.34
CA ALA A 534 -7.47 0.74 11.73
C ALA A 534 -7.37 1.86 10.69
N ALA A 535 -8.26 2.85 10.80
CA ALA A 535 -8.04 4.17 10.21
C ALA A 535 -7.01 4.95 11.05
N GLY A 536 -5.78 5.09 10.56
CA GLY A 536 -4.80 6.04 11.08
C GLY A 536 -3.48 6.03 10.30
N PRO A 537 -3.02 7.16 9.72
CA PRO A 537 -1.72 7.24 9.06
C PRO A 537 -0.62 7.39 10.12
N CYS A 538 0.01 6.28 10.48
CA CYS A 538 1.36 6.31 11.03
C CYS A 538 2.28 5.98 9.86
N HIS A 539 3.15 6.91 9.45
CA HIS A 539 4.12 6.75 8.35
C HIS A 539 4.63 5.31 8.25
N SER A 540 4.03 4.52 7.38
CA SER A 540 4.38 3.13 7.19
C SER A 540 5.17 3.03 5.90
N THR A 541 6.34 2.40 6.01
CA THR A 541 7.14 2.01 4.86
C THR A 541 6.30 0.97 4.11
N GLY A 542 5.65 1.38 3.01
CA GLY A 542 4.71 0.49 2.32
C GLY A 542 5.39 -0.83 1.90
N PRO A 543 4.64 -1.91 1.65
CA PRO A 543 5.20 -3.23 1.38
C PRO A 543 6.24 -3.28 0.24
N GLY A 544 6.12 -2.38 -0.75
CA GLY A 544 7.14 -2.21 -1.79
C GLY A 544 8.48 -1.74 -1.22
N ASP A 545 8.50 -0.67 -0.44
CA ASP A 545 9.73 -0.15 0.14
C ASP A 545 10.39 -1.17 1.09
N LEU A 546 9.60 -2.00 1.78
CA LEU A 546 10.10 -3.13 2.57
C LEU A 546 10.75 -4.22 1.70
N ALA A 547 10.19 -4.50 0.53
CA ALA A 547 10.81 -5.45 -0.40
C ALA A 547 12.19 -4.95 -0.88
N ALA A 548 12.31 -3.67 -1.21
CA ALA A 548 13.59 -3.06 -1.58
C ALA A 548 14.59 -3.10 -0.42
N LEU A 549 14.13 -2.80 0.81
CA LEU A 549 14.98 -2.86 2.00
C LEU A 549 15.47 -4.29 2.28
N ALA A 550 14.61 -5.30 2.08
CA ALA A 550 14.97 -6.71 2.21
C ALA A 550 16.01 -7.15 1.16
N GLU A 551 15.87 -6.71 -0.10
CA GLU A 551 16.85 -6.99 -1.17
C GLU A 551 18.23 -6.40 -0.82
N VAL A 552 18.28 -5.12 -0.37
CA VAL A 552 19.53 -4.45 0.01
C VAL A 552 20.24 -5.17 1.16
N ASN A 553 19.47 -5.72 2.10
CA ASN A 553 20.01 -6.46 3.24
C ASN A 553 20.30 -7.95 2.94
N GLY A 554 20.10 -8.42 1.71
CA GLY A 554 20.36 -9.80 1.31
C GLY A 554 19.40 -10.81 1.95
N LEU A 555 18.12 -10.43 2.06
CA LEU A 555 17.04 -11.23 2.64
C LEU A 555 15.96 -11.53 1.58
N PRO A 556 16.28 -12.36 0.56
CA PRO A 556 15.40 -12.56 -0.61
C PRO A 556 14.07 -13.25 -0.26
N TRP A 557 14.01 -14.06 0.80
CA TRP A 557 12.74 -14.64 1.27
C TRP A 557 11.77 -13.57 1.82
N LEU A 558 12.28 -12.60 2.58
CA LEU A 558 11.47 -11.46 3.06
C LEU A 558 11.06 -10.56 1.90
N ALA A 559 11.93 -10.34 0.91
CA ALA A 559 11.59 -9.58 -0.29
C ALA A 559 10.42 -10.21 -1.05
N ARG A 560 10.40 -11.55 -1.20
CA ARG A 560 9.28 -12.27 -1.82
C ARG A 560 7.99 -12.15 -1.01
N LEU A 561 8.06 -12.30 0.31
CA LEU A 561 6.88 -12.11 1.17
C LEU A 561 6.33 -10.68 1.07
N ALA A 562 7.20 -9.67 1.09
CA ALA A 562 6.83 -8.27 0.95
C ALA A 562 6.20 -7.97 -0.42
N HIS A 563 6.74 -8.52 -1.50
CA HIS A 563 6.13 -8.43 -2.83
C HIS A 563 4.74 -9.08 -2.89
N GLY A 564 4.59 -10.29 -2.33
CA GLY A 564 3.28 -10.93 -2.26
C GLY A 564 2.26 -10.11 -1.47
N LEU A 565 2.65 -9.58 -0.31
CA LEU A 565 1.80 -8.71 0.50
C LEU A 565 1.42 -7.42 -0.24
N GLN A 566 2.36 -6.84 -1.00
CA GLN A 566 2.10 -5.66 -1.81
C GLN A 566 0.97 -5.91 -2.81
N GLN A 567 1.00 -7.04 -3.53
CA GLN A 567 -0.05 -7.39 -4.49
C GLN A 567 -1.42 -7.53 -3.79
N LEU A 568 -1.45 -8.08 -2.58
CA LEU A 568 -2.67 -8.21 -1.78
C LEU A 568 -3.22 -6.86 -1.33
N VAL A 569 -2.38 -5.97 -0.80
CA VAL A 569 -2.77 -4.59 -0.43
C VAL A 569 -3.36 -3.86 -1.63
N LEU A 570 -2.68 -3.98 -2.77
CA LEU A 570 -3.10 -3.38 -4.03
C LEU A 570 -4.39 -4.02 -4.59
N ALA A 571 -4.66 -5.31 -4.33
CA ALA A 571 -5.89 -5.98 -4.74
C ALA A 571 -7.13 -5.49 -3.96
N ARG A 572 -6.97 -5.00 -2.72
CA ARG A 572 -8.07 -4.40 -1.93
C ARG A 572 -8.64 -3.13 -2.58
N SER A 573 -7.88 -2.51 -3.48
CA SER A 573 -8.28 -1.30 -4.22
C SER A 573 -9.12 -1.65 -5.45
N GLY A 574 -10.24 -2.37 -5.29
CA GLY A 574 -11.36 -2.51 -6.23
C GLY A 574 -11.15 -2.96 -7.69
N ASP A 575 -9.94 -2.99 -8.24
CA ASP A 575 -9.73 -2.81 -9.69
C ASP A 575 -8.64 -3.70 -10.30
N ALA A 576 -8.31 -4.85 -9.69
CA ALA A 576 -7.28 -5.74 -10.26
C ALA A 576 -7.32 -7.20 -9.77
N PRO A 577 -8.28 -8.04 -10.23
CA PRO A 577 -8.29 -9.48 -9.94
C PRO A 577 -6.99 -10.20 -10.33
N TRP A 578 -6.30 -9.72 -11.37
CA TRP A 578 -5.01 -10.22 -11.85
C TRP A 578 -3.88 -10.11 -10.80
N ARG A 579 -3.99 -9.21 -9.81
CA ARG A 579 -3.00 -9.10 -8.72
C ARG A 579 -3.00 -10.33 -7.81
N LEU A 580 -4.17 -10.95 -7.61
CA LEU A 580 -4.27 -12.22 -6.90
C LEU A 580 -3.65 -13.37 -7.72
N GLU A 581 -3.68 -13.29 -9.05
CA GLU A 581 -3.01 -14.25 -9.94
C GLU A 581 -1.47 -14.07 -9.88
N CYS A 582 -0.96 -12.84 -9.79
CA CYS A 582 0.46 -12.60 -9.58
C CYS A 582 0.98 -13.22 -8.26
N CYS A 583 0.17 -13.24 -7.19
CA CYS A 583 0.56 -13.94 -5.96
C CYS A 583 0.78 -15.44 -6.17
N ALA A 584 0.01 -16.08 -7.06
CA ALA A 584 0.19 -17.50 -7.38
C ALA A 584 1.54 -17.78 -8.04
N GLU A 585 2.05 -16.84 -8.85
CA GLU A 585 3.38 -16.95 -9.45
C GLU A 585 4.49 -16.80 -8.40
N VAL A 586 4.34 -15.88 -7.45
CA VAL A 586 5.29 -15.74 -6.32
C VAL A 586 5.31 -17.01 -5.47
N ILE A 587 4.15 -17.62 -5.21
CA ILE A 587 4.02 -18.91 -4.51
C ILE A 587 4.78 -20.00 -5.29
N ALA A 588 4.56 -20.11 -6.60
CA ALA A 588 5.26 -21.08 -7.44
C ALA A 588 6.79 -20.84 -7.46
N ALA A 589 7.24 -19.59 -7.40
CA ALA A 589 8.64 -19.24 -7.32
C ALA A 589 9.27 -19.55 -5.95
N CYS A 590 8.49 -19.52 -4.87
CA CYS A 590 8.89 -20.05 -3.56
C CYS A 590 9.05 -21.57 -3.63
N ASP A 591 8.07 -22.29 -4.18
CA ASP A 591 8.12 -23.75 -4.34
C ASP A 591 9.32 -24.20 -5.17
N ALA A 592 9.58 -23.56 -6.31
CA ALA A 592 10.72 -23.88 -7.18
C ALA A 592 12.10 -23.70 -6.51
N ARG A 593 12.18 -22.83 -5.49
CA ARG A 593 13.40 -22.58 -4.71
C ARG A 593 13.48 -23.39 -3.42
N GLY A 594 12.42 -24.14 -3.07
CA GLY A 594 12.33 -24.87 -1.80
C GLY A 594 12.01 -23.98 -0.59
N ASP A 595 11.49 -22.77 -0.80
CA ASP A 595 10.99 -21.88 0.25
C ASP A 595 9.56 -22.26 0.67
N VAL A 596 9.47 -23.37 1.39
CA VAL A 596 8.20 -23.99 1.80
C VAL A 596 7.39 -23.11 2.75
N TRP A 597 8.04 -22.32 3.61
CA TRP A 597 7.36 -21.39 4.52
C TRP A 597 6.86 -20.15 3.78
N GLY A 598 7.67 -19.57 2.88
CA GLY A 598 7.25 -18.45 2.04
C GLY A 598 6.01 -18.80 1.20
N ALA A 599 6.00 -19.99 0.60
CA ALA A 599 4.85 -20.50 -0.14
C ALA A 599 3.61 -20.65 0.75
N ALA A 600 3.71 -21.35 1.89
CA ALA A 600 2.58 -21.57 2.80
C ALA A 600 1.97 -20.26 3.35
N LEU A 601 2.82 -19.31 3.75
CA LEU A 601 2.37 -18.00 4.27
C LEU A 601 1.69 -17.16 3.19
N LEU A 602 2.20 -17.14 1.96
CA LEU A 602 1.57 -16.42 0.85
C LEU A 602 0.25 -17.06 0.43
N THR A 603 0.18 -18.40 0.34
CA THR A 603 -1.06 -19.12 0.06
C THR A 603 -2.15 -18.78 1.08
N LEU A 604 -1.79 -18.75 2.37
CA LEU A 604 -2.68 -18.31 3.44
C LEU A 604 -3.16 -16.87 3.25
N ALA A 605 -2.24 -15.94 2.98
CA ALA A 605 -2.55 -14.53 2.81
C ALA A 605 -3.48 -14.28 1.59
N VAL A 606 -3.27 -15.02 0.49
CA VAL A 606 -4.17 -15.01 -0.69
C VAL A 606 -5.56 -15.53 -0.31
N GLY A 607 -5.64 -16.67 0.39
CA GLY A 607 -6.90 -17.26 0.84
C GLY A 607 -7.70 -16.32 1.73
N LEU A 608 -7.04 -15.67 2.69
CA LEU A 608 -7.66 -14.67 3.56
C LEU A 608 -8.12 -13.43 2.79
N SER A 609 -7.33 -12.95 1.82
CA SER A 609 -7.70 -11.81 0.98
C SER A 609 -8.89 -12.11 0.07
N LYS A 610 -8.93 -13.29 -0.55
CA LYS A 610 -10.10 -13.75 -1.33
C LYS A 610 -11.35 -13.85 -0.46
N LYS A 611 -11.23 -14.40 0.75
CA LYS A 611 -12.32 -14.45 1.72
C LYS A 611 -12.83 -13.03 2.06
N ALA A 612 -11.94 -12.08 2.32
CA ALA A 612 -12.29 -10.69 2.61
C ALA A 612 -12.97 -9.98 1.43
N LEU A 613 -12.63 -10.35 0.19
CA LEU A 613 -13.26 -9.84 -1.04
C LEU A 613 -14.56 -10.58 -1.42
N GLY A 614 -15.03 -11.53 -0.59
CA GLY A 614 -16.24 -12.31 -0.87
C GLY A 614 -16.08 -13.39 -1.95
N MET A 615 -14.83 -13.73 -2.32
CA MET A 615 -14.50 -14.80 -3.26
C MET A 615 -14.31 -16.13 -2.55
N THR A 616 -14.46 -17.25 -3.27
CA THR A 616 -14.21 -18.60 -2.73
C THR A 616 -12.72 -18.78 -2.39
N PRO A 617 -12.35 -19.03 -1.12
CA PRO A 617 -10.95 -19.06 -0.68
C PRO A 617 -10.37 -20.48 -0.73
N VAL A 618 -10.25 -21.06 -1.92
CA VAL A 618 -9.73 -22.44 -2.12
C VAL A 618 -8.31 -22.60 -1.55
N GLU A 619 -7.53 -21.53 -1.59
CA GLU A 619 -6.16 -21.47 -1.08
C GLU A 619 -6.06 -21.73 0.42
N LEU A 620 -7.12 -21.51 1.21
CA LEU A 620 -7.08 -21.83 2.64
C LEU A 620 -6.91 -23.33 2.91
N ALA A 621 -7.48 -24.19 2.05
CA ALA A 621 -7.28 -25.64 2.15
C ALA A 621 -5.84 -26.02 1.80
N ASP A 622 -5.29 -25.50 0.70
CA ASP A 622 -3.88 -25.72 0.32
C ASP A 622 -2.91 -25.22 1.39
N ALA A 623 -3.18 -24.05 1.98
CA ALA A 623 -2.40 -23.53 3.10
C ALA A 623 -2.47 -24.46 4.32
N ALA A 624 -3.64 -25.03 4.65
CA ALA A 624 -3.79 -25.98 5.75
C ALA A 624 -2.97 -27.26 5.54
N ASP A 625 -2.96 -27.79 4.32
CA ASP A 625 -2.17 -28.97 3.96
C ASP A 625 -0.67 -28.67 4.08
N ARG A 626 -0.22 -27.54 3.52
CA ARG A 626 1.18 -27.07 3.65
C ARG A 626 1.60 -26.88 5.11
N PHE A 627 0.78 -26.28 5.97
CA PHE A 627 1.12 -26.12 7.40
C PHE A 627 1.12 -27.43 8.17
N THR A 628 0.32 -28.41 7.74
CA THR A 628 0.34 -29.77 8.31
C THR A 628 1.65 -30.46 8.01
N GLU A 629 2.11 -30.39 6.76
CA GLU A 629 3.44 -30.91 6.36
C GLU A 629 4.57 -30.20 7.12
N LEU A 630 4.40 -28.90 7.38
CA LEU A 630 5.34 -28.08 8.16
C LEU A 630 5.22 -28.26 9.67
N ASP A 631 4.40 -29.18 10.21
CA ASP A 631 4.24 -29.38 11.65
C ASP A 631 3.89 -28.07 12.38
N ALA A 632 2.91 -27.32 11.86
CA ALA A 632 2.41 -26.06 12.38
C ALA A 632 0.90 -26.12 12.68
N PRO A 633 0.47 -26.98 13.62
CA PRO A 633 -0.94 -27.29 13.87
C PRO A 633 -1.79 -26.07 14.25
N THR A 634 -1.19 -25.04 14.87
CA THR A 634 -1.91 -23.80 15.18
C THR A 634 -2.31 -23.05 13.91
N LEU A 635 -1.42 -22.96 12.91
CA LEU A 635 -1.73 -22.35 11.63
C LEU A 635 -2.66 -23.21 10.78
N THR A 636 -2.51 -24.54 10.82
CA THR A 636 -3.49 -25.47 10.20
C THR A 636 -4.90 -25.23 10.75
N ARG A 637 -5.05 -25.09 12.06
CA ARG A 637 -6.32 -24.72 12.69
C ARG A 637 -6.78 -23.35 12.23
N TRP A 638 -5.88 -22.37 12.14
CA TRP A 638 -6.22 -21.03 11.66
C TRP A 638 -6.75 -21.01 10.22
N CYS A 639 -6.22 -21.86 9.33
CA CYS A 639 -6.71 -22.03 7.96
C CYS A 639 -8.09 -22.71 7.88
N THR A 640 -8.33 -23.70 8.73
CA THR A 640 -9.52 -24.58 8.69
C THR A 640 -10.67 -24.08 9.56
N ASP A 641 -10.35 -23.34 10.62
CA ASP A 641 -11.33 -22.65 11.44
C ASP A 641 -11.86 -21.47 10.63
N THR A 642 -12.92 -21.75 9.87
CA THR A 642 -13.70 -20.74 9.12
C THR A 642 -14.20 -19.61 10.03
N ARG A 643 -14.11 -19.79 11.35
CA ARG A 643 -14.10 -18.75 12.37
C ARG A 643 -12.67 -18.22 12.55
N THR A 644 -12.21 -17.40 11.61
CA THR A 644 -11.58 -16.16 12.08
C THR A 644 -12.57 -15.62 13.10
N ARG A 645 -12.20 -15.58 14.39
CA ARG A 645 -12.96 -14.85 15.40
C ARG A 645 -13.11 -13.45 14.82
N GLU A 646 -14.23 -13.18 14.15
CA GLU A 646 -14.76 -11.83 14.07
C GLU A 646 -14.63 -11.31 15.51
N PRO A 647 -13.99 -10.14 15.72
CA PRO A 647 -13.81 -9.59 17.06
C PRO A 647 -15.17 -9.71 17.72
N ARG A 648 -15.28 -10.58 18.75
CA ARG A 648 -16.52 -11.24 19.17
C ARG A 648 -17.63 -10.21 19.13
N ALA A 649 -18.36 -10.17 18.02
CA ALA A 649 -19.06 -8.95 17.69
C ALA A 649 -20.22 -8.91 18.63
N VAL A 650 -20.15 -7.95 19.55
CA VAL A 650 -21.11 -7.86 20.62
C VAL A 650 -22.44 -7.58 19.92
N PRO A 651 -23.42 -8.51 19.97
CA PRO A 651 -24.60 -8.41 19.13
C PRO A 651 -25.32 -7.10 19.46
N VAL A 652 -25.61 -6.33 18.41
CA VAL A 652 -26.30 -5.06 18.55
C VAL A 652 -27.77 -5.28 18.25
N GLU A 653 -28.63 -4.87 19.19
CA GLU A 653 -30.08 -4.81 18.99
C GLU A 653 -30.49 -3.35 18.87
N VAL A 654 -31.20 -3.00 17.80
CA VAL A 654 -31.73 -1.66 17.56
C VAL A 654 -33.25 -1.76 17.52
N ARG A 655 -33.92 -1.05 18.43
CA ARG A 655 -35.38 -0.94 18.44
C ARG A 655 -35.83 0.43 17.99
N CYS A 656 -36.58 0.47 16.90
CA CYS A 656 -37.17 1.66 16.31
C CYS A 656 -38.70 1.72 16.49
N PHE A 657 -39.38 0.59 16.74
CA PHE A 657 -40.80 0.56 17.09
C PHE A 657 -41.01 0.80 18.58
N GLY A 658 -41.71 1.88 18.92
CA GLY A 658 -41.81 2.35 20.30
C GLY A 658 -40.62 3.23 20.69
N GLU A 659 -40.18 3.16 21.95
CA GLU A 659 -39.07 3.98 22.43
C GLU A 659 -37.74 3.58 21.76
N PHE A 660 -37.07 4.53 21.11
CA PHE A 660 -35.81 4.27 20.41
C PHE A 660 -34.68 3.97 21.38
N HIS A 661 -34.10 2.78 21.27
CA HIS A 661 -32.91 2.39 22.04
C HIS A 661 -32.03 1.43 21.25
N ILE A 662 -30.76 1.40 21.66
CA ILE A 662 -29.74 0.52 21.09
C ILE A 662 -29.12 -0.22 22.27
N GLU A 663 -29.02 -1.54 22.15
CA GLU A 663 -28.32 -2.40 23.10
C GLU A 663 -27.09 -3.00 22.42
N VAL A 664 -25.94 -2.90 23.09
CA VAL A 664 -24.70 -3.53 22.64
C VAL A 664 -24.40 -4.65 23.65
N GLY A 665 -24.67 -5.90 23.25
CA GLY A 665 -24.38 -7.06 24.09
C GLY A 665 -25.34 -7.21 25.26
N GLY A 666 -26.57 -6.73 25.08
CA GLY A 666 -27.59 -6.66 26.12
C GLY A 666 -27.40 -5.50 27.11
N VAL A 667 -26.44 -4.59 26.86
CA VAL A 667 -26.28 -3.36 27.66
C VAL A 667 -26.90 -2.19 26.90
N PRO A 668 -27.90 -1.49 27.46
CA PRO A 668 -28.49 -0.32 26.82
C PRO A 668 -27.51 0.84 26.75
N VAL A 669 -27.40 1.44 25.56
CA VAL A 669 -26.54 2.59 25.30
C VAL A 669 -27.23 3.86 25.76
N ASP A 670 -26.52 4.68 26.54
CA ASP A 670 -27.02 5.97 27.03
C ASP A 670 -27.05 7.03 25.91
N LEU A 671 -28.14 7.00 25.12
CA LEU A 671 -28.41 7.96 24.05
C LEU A 671 -28.66 9.39 24.57
N GLY A 672 -28.83 9.58 25.89
CA GLY A 672 -28.97 10.90 26.52
C GLY A 672 -27.74 11.78 26.33
N ARG A 673 -26.56 11.17 26.15
CA ARG A 673 -25.29 11.85 25.87
C ARG A 673 -25.26 12.57 24.52
N LEU A 674 -26.11 12.15 23.59
CA LEU A 674 -26.20 12.78 22.28
C LEU A 674 -27.10 14.02 22.34
N ARG A 675 -26.68 15.07 21.63
CA ARG A 675 -27.57 16.22 21.35
C ARG A 675 -28.74 15.76 20.47
N PRO A 676 -29.91 16.42 20.54
CA PRO A 676 -31.10 16.00 19.79
C PRO A 676 -30.85 15.73 18.30
N GLN A 677 -30.10 16.62 17.62
CA GLN A 677 -29.81 16.46 16.20
C GLN A 677 -28.88 15.29 15.88
N ALA A 678 -27.94 14.94 16.77
CA ALA A 678 -27.10 13.76 16.62
C ALA A 678 -27.90 12.46 16.82
N ARG A 679 -28.91 12.47 17.71
CA ARG A 679 -29.86 11.35 17.84
C ARG A 679 -30.69 11.18 16.58
N ASN A 680 -31.17 12.28 16.00
CA ASN A 680 -31.96 12.23 14.76
C ASN A 680 -31.16 11.65 13.58
N VAL A 681 -29.86 11.99 13.45
CA VAL A 681 -28.97 11.35 12.48
C VAL A 681 -28.95 9.84 12.68
N LEU A 682 -28.69 9.39 13.92
CA LEU A 682 -28.62 7.97 14.24
C LEU A 682 -29.94 7.24 13.97
N GLN A 683 -31.07 7.86 14.31
CA GLN A 683 -32.42 7.37 14.03
C GLN A 683 -32.67 7.21 12.52
N LEU A 684 -32.36 8.23 11.71
CA LEU A 684 -32.53 8.17 10.26
C LEU A 684 -31.69 7.07 9.63
N LEU A 685 -30.42 6.93 10.04
CA LEU A 685 -29.55 5.86 9.54
C LEU A 685 -29.98 4.47 10.01
N ALA A 686 -30.67 4.36 11.15
CA ALA A 686 -31.20 3.11 11.68
C ALA A 686 -32.49 2.64 10.96
N LEU A 687 -33.18 3.51 10.22
CA LEU A 687 -34.38 3.15 9.46
C LEU A 687 -34.06 2.21 8.28
N ALA A 688 -32.91 2.41 7.65
CA ALA A 688 -32.44 1.63 6.52
C ALA A 688 -30.97 1.24 6.73
N PRO A 689 -30.69 0.33 7.68
CA PRO A 689 -29.34 -0.04 8.05
C PRO A 689 -28.64 -0.69 6.86
N GLY A 690 -27.41 -0.24 6.60
CA GLY A 690 -26.64 -0.68 5.45
C GLY A 690 -27.08 -0.12 4.09
N VAL A 691 -27.99 0.85 4.06
CA VAL A 691 -28.30 1.67 2.89
C VAL A 691 -27.51 2.98 2.96
N ASP A 692 -26.98 3.42 1.83
CA ASP A 692 -26.21 4.65 1.71
C ASP A 692 -27.18 5.84 1.58
N HIS A 693 -27.25 6.69 2.62
CA HIS A 693 -28.05 7.92 2.61
C HIS A 693 -27.19 9.09 2.13
N HIS A 694 -27.61 9.74 1.03
CA HIS A 694 -26.92 10.93 0.54
C HIS A 694 -26.98 12.07 1.57
N ARG A 695 -25.88 12.84 1.70
CA ARG A 695 -25.82 13.93 2.68
C ARG A 695 -26.91 14.97 2.50
N GLU A 696 -27.28 15.32 1.25
CA GLU A 696 -28.32 16.33 0.98
C GLU A 696 -29.68 15.90 1.54
N PHE A 697 -30.02 14.61 1.44
CA PHE A 697 -31.24 14.07 2.06
C PHE A 697 -31.22 14.21 3.59
N LEU A 698 -30.07 13.91 4.22
CA LEU A 698 -29.93 14.06 5.67
C LEU A 698 -29.95 15.53 6.08
N GLU A 699 -29.34 16.41 5.29
CA GLU A 699 -29.30 17.85 5.51
C GLU A 699 -30.71 18.46 5.43
N ASP A 700 -31.48 18.12 4.40
CA ASP A 700 -32.85 18.58 4.21
C ASP A 700 -33.80 18.04 5.29
N ALA A 701 -33.64 16.78 5.68
CA ALA A 701 -34.47 16.16 6.72
C ALA A 701 -34.21 16.73 8.13
N LEU A 702 -32.96 17.10 8.44
CA LEU A 702 -32.56 17.55 9.78
C LEU A 702 -32.60 19.07 9.96
N TRP A 703 -32.33 19.81 8.88
CA TRP A 703 -32.27 21.28 8.88
C TRP A 703 -32.96 21.87 7.64
N PRO A 704 -34.29 21.72 7.51
CA PRO A 704 -35.02 22.19 6.35
C PRO A 704 -34.80 23.69 6.12
N GLY A 705 -34.45 24.06 4.89
CA GLY A 705 -34.22 25.45 4.48
C GLY A 705 -32.87 26.06 4.89
N ALA A 706 -31.97 25.29 5.52
CA ALA A 706 -30.61 25.76 5.80
C ALA A 706 -29.73 25.72 4.53
N PRO A 707 -28.82 26.68 4.31
CA PRO A 707 -27.86 26.61 3.20
C PRO A 707 -26.94 25.39 3.32
N HIS A 708 -26.65 24.72 2.19
CA HIS A 708 -25.81 23.51 2.08
C HIS A 708 -24.54 23.56 2.95
N ALA A 709 -23.77 24.65 2.86
CA ALA A 709 -22.52 24.79 3.62
C ALA A 709 -22.71 24.73 5.14
N VAL A 710 -23.83 25.28 5.65
CA VAL A 710 -24.16 25.28 7.08
C VAL A 710 -24.70 23.91 7.51
N ALA A 711 -25.55 23.30 6.68
CA ALA A 711 -26.13 21.98 6.95
C ALA A 711 -25.05 20.88 6.94
N CYS A 712 -24.17 20.87 5.94
CA CYS A 712 -23.03 19.96 5.85
C CYS A 712 -22.10 20.06 7.07
N HIS A 713 -21.78 21.28 7.54
CA HIS A 713 -20.98 21.44 8.76
C HIS A 713 -21.69 20.87 10.00
N ARG A 714 -22.99 21.15 10.17
CA ARG A 714 -23.78 20.60 11.28
C ARG A 714 -23.90 19.08 11.22
N LEU A 715 -24.04 18.51 10.02
CA LEU A 715 -24.06 17.07 9.78
C LEU A 715 -22.75 16.41 10.22
N GLN A 716 -21.60 16.99 9.84
CA GLN A 716 -20.29 16.48 10.26
C GLN A 716 -20.13 16.47 11.78
N VAL A 717 -20.57 17.54 12.47
CA VAL A 717 -20.54 17.62 13.94
C VAL A 717 -21.46 16.59 14.59
N ALA A 718 -22.66 16.39 14.04
CA ALA A 718 -23.62 15.40 14.52
C ALA A 718 -23.08 13.96 14.34
N VAL A 719 -22.54 13.64 13.15
CA VAL A 719 -21.92 12.33 12.86
C VAL A 719 -20.72 12.08 13.77
N SER A 720 -19.86 13.09 13.99
CA SER A 720 -18.74 12.95 14.92
C SER A 720 -19.20 12.66 16.35
N SER A 721 -20.31 13.26 16.79
CA SER A 721 -20.88 13.00 18.11
C SER A 721 -21.40 11.57 18.24
N VAL A 722 -22.02 11.04 17.18
CA VAL A 722 -22.46 9.62 17.12
C VAL A 722 -21.26 8.68 17.15
N ARG A 723 -20.21 8.95 16.37
CA ARG A 723 -18.98 8.14 16.37
C ARG A 723 -18.29 8.11 17.74
N ASN A 724 -18.26 9.22 18.44
CA ASN A 724 -17.67 9.29 19.78
C ASN A 724 -18.46 8.51 20.83
N LEU A 725 -19.77 8.30 20.63
CA LEU A 725 -20.58 7.48 21.53
C LEU A 725 -20.19 6.00 21.43
N PHE A 726 -19.88 5.53 20.22
CA PHE A 726 -19.53 4.14 19.90
C PHE A 726 -18.03 3.98 19.63
N GLY A 727 -17.20 4.58 20.49
CA GLY A 727 -15.73 4.58 20.34
C GLY A 727 -15.06 3.20 20.47
N ASP A 728 -15.83 2.17 20.83
CA ASP A 728 -15.46 0.75 20.86
C ASP A 728 -15.63 0.04 19.50
N GLY A 729 -16.19 0.72 18.50
CA GLY A 729 -16.39 0.19 17.15
C GLY A 729 -17.60 -0.74 17.00
N SER A 730 -18.45 -0.88 18.04
CA SER A 730 -19.60 -1.78 18.00
C SER A 730 -20.69 -1.32 17.03
N VAL A 731 -20.82 0.00 16.81
CA VAL A 731 -21.71 0.63 15.83
C VAL A 731 -20.89 1.69 15.11
N THR A 732 -20.82 1.60 13.78
CA THR A 732 -20.02 2.52 12.98
C THR A 732 -20.92 3.40 12.11
N VAL A 733 -20.50 4.65 11.89
CA VAL A 733 -21.11 5.52 10.87
C VAL A 733 -20.09 5.69 9.77
N GLU A 734 -20.24 4.93 8.70
CA GLU A 734 -19.33 4.95 7.55
C GLU A 734 -19.68 6.09 6.61
N ARG A 735 -18.66 6.74 6.02
CA ARG A 735 -18.84 7.69 4.93
C ARG A 735 -18.34 7.07 3.63
N ARG A 736 -19.18 7.01 2.60
CA ARG A 736 -18.85 6.53 1.25
C ARG A 736 -19.12 7.64 0.25
N GLY A 737 -18.06 8.35 -0.15
CA GLY A 737 -18.19 9.56 -0.96
C GLY A 737 -19.06 10.62 -0.25
N GLU A 738 -20.22 10.91 -0.83
CA GLU A 738 -21.20 11.87 -0.29
C GLU A 738 -22.37 11.21 0.45
N CYS A 739 -22.26 9.93 0.77
CA CYS A 739 -23.26 9.18 1.52
C CYS A 739 -22.77 8.78 2.92
N TYR A 740 -23.72 8.60 3.83
CA TYR A 740 -23.53 8.04 5.16
C TYR A 740 -24.38 6.78 5.32
N ARG A 741 -23.85 5.77 6.02
CA ARG A 741 -24.58 4.54 6.36
C ARG A 741 -24.28 4.13 7.81
N LEU A 742 -25.24 3.47 8.45
CA LEU A 742 -24.99 2.77 9.71
C LEU A 742 -24.36 1.41 9.40
N GLY A 743 -23.15 1.19 9.91
CA GLY A 743 -22.47 -0.08 9.93
C GLY A 743 -22.75 -0.79 11.26
N LEU A 744 -23.20 -2.03 11.18
CA LEU A 744 -23.53 -2.87 12.33
C LEU A 744 -22.87 -4.24 12.13
N PRO A 745 -22.47 -4.91 13.23
CA PRO A 745 -21.83 -6.20 13.15
C PRO A 745 -22.76 -7.27 12.59
N ALA A 746 -22.18 -8.32 12.00
CA ALA A 746 -22.93 -9.46 11.50
C ALA A 746 -23.76 -10.10 12.62
N GLY A 747 -25.04 -10.38 12.34
CA GLY A 747 -25.99 -10.92 13.32
C GLY A 747 -26.69 -9.87 14.21
N SER A 748 -26.48 -8.57 13.96
CA SER A 748 -27.26 -7.51 14.61
C SER A 748 -28.75 -7.60 14.24
N VAL A 749 -29.62 -7.29 15.20
CA VAL A 749 -31.07 -7.37 15.07
C VAL A 749 -31.66 -5.97 15.05
N ILE A 750 -32.55 -5.72 14.09
CA ILE A 750 -33.17 -4.41 13.90
C ILE A 750 -34.65 -4.66 13.60
N ASP A 751 -35.51 -4.21 14.50
CA ASP A 751 -36.93 -4.53 14.51
C ASP A 751 -37.67 -4.11 13.22
N VAL A 752 -37.34 -2.96 12.63
CA VAL A 752 -37.92 -2.49 11.35
C VAL A 752 -37.56 -3.42 10.19
N VAL A 753 -36.32 -3.92 10.16
CA VAL A 753 -35.85 -4.87 9.14
C VAL A 753 -36.53 -6.23 9.32
N GLU A 754 -36.64 -6.70 10.56
CA GLU A 754 -37.35 -7.94 10.88
C GLU A 754 -38.84 -7.87 10.51
N PHE A 755 -39.48 -6.74 10.78
CA PHE A 755 -40.86 -6.48 10.37
C PHE A 755 -41.01 -6.55 8.84
N GLY A 756 -40.14 -5.87 8.08
CA GLY A 756 -40.14 -5.92 6.62
C GLY A 756 -39.92 -7.33 6.06
N ALA A 757 -38.99 -8.10 6.64
CA ALA A 757 -38.73 -9.49 6.27
C ALA A 757 -39.93 -10.40 6.56
N ALA A 758 -40.58 -10.22 7.72
CA ALA A 758 -41.78 -10.96 8.10
C ALA A 758 -42.96 -10.64 7.18
N MET A 759 -43.15 -9.37 6.79
CA MET A 759 -44.18 -8.96 5.83
C MET A 759 -43.94 -9.55 4.44
N THR A 760 -42.69 -9.53 3.97
CA THR A 760 -42.30 -10.15 2.69
C THR A 760 -42.54 -11.66 2.71
N SER A 761 -42.19 -12.33 3.81
CA SER A 761 -42.45 -13.76 4.02
C SER A 761 -43.95 -14.08 4.01
N ALA A 762 -44.78 -13.23 4.63
CA ALA A 762 -46.24 -13.38 4.62
C ALA A 762 -46.84 -13.23 3.22
N ALA A 763 -46.37 -12.26 2.43
CA ALA A 763 -46.80 -12.08 1.05
C ALA A 763 -46.41 -13.28 0.17
N ALA A 764 -45.17 -13.76 0.29
CA ALA A 764 -44.69 -14.92 -0.45
C ALA A 764 -45.45 -16.21 -0.10
N ALA A 765 -45.76 -16.42 1.19
CA ALA A 765 -46.58 -17.55 1.62
C ALA A 765 -48.03 -17.43 1.12
N SER A 766 -48.59 -16.22 1.09
CA SER A 766 -49.93 -15.96 0.54
C SER A 766 -50.00 -16.30 -0.95
N ALA A 767 -48.98 -15.91 -1.72
CA ALA A 767 -48.89 -16.23 -3.16
C ALA A 767 -48.82 -17.75 -3.44
N ARG A 768 -48.24 -18.53 -2.52
CA ARG A 768 -48.18 -20.00 -2.62
C ARG A 768 -49.43 -20.70 -2.07
N GLY A 769 -50.39 -19.97 -1.51
CA GLY A 769 -51.56 -20.54 -0.84
C GLY A 769 -51.23 -21.23 0.50
N ASP A 770 -50.05 -21.01 1.07
CA ASP A 770 -49.62 -21.60 2.34
C ASP A 770 -50.15 -20.77 3.52
N VAL A 771 -51.30 -21.21 4.04
CA VAL A 771 -52.02 -20.52 5.12
C VAL A 771 -51.26 -20.56 6.44
N ASP A 772 -50.60 -21.67 6.77
CA ASP A 772 -49.85 -21.79 8.02
C ASP A 772 -48.62 -20.89 8.05
N ALA A 773 -47.86 -20.88 6.96
CA ALA A 773 -46.68 -20.03 6.84
C ALA A 773 -47.06 -18.54 6.83
N ARG A 774 -48.13 -18.13 6.12
CA ARG A 774 -48.54 -16.71 6.12
C ARG A 774 -49.03 -16.24 7.48
N MET A 775 -49.78 -17.07 8.22
CA MET A 775 -50.23 -16.74 9.57
C MET A 775 -49.05 -16.65 10.55
N ALA A 776 -48.07 -17.56 10.46
CA ALA A 776 -46.87 -17.51 11.28
C ALA A 776 -46.02 -16.26 11.00
N ALA A 777 -45.87 -15.89 9.73
CA ALA A 777 -45.16 -14.67 9.33
C ALA A 777 -45.86 -13.39 9.81
N ARG A 778 -47.19 -13.29 9.66
CA ARG A 778 -47.99 -12.15 10.17
C ARG A 778 -47.90 -12.01 11.69
N ARG A 779 -47.94 -13.12 12.43
CA ARG A 779 -47.73 -13.11 13.89
C ARG A 779 -46.35 -12.56 14.28
N ARG A 780 -45.30 -12.96 13.57
CA ARG A 780 -43.95 -12.42 13.81
C ARG A 780 -43.88 -10.92 13.54
N ALA A 781 -44.44 -10.45 12.41
CA ALA A 781 -44.50 -9.03 12.11
C ALA A 781 -45.20 -8.23 13.22
N LEU A 782 -46.36 -8.70 13.69
CA LEU A 782 -47.11 -8.03 14.75
C LEU A 782 -46.43 -8.12 16.13
N ALA A 783 -45.66 -9.17 16.39
CA ALA A 783 -44.90 -9.30 17.64
C ALA A 783 -43.74 -8.29 17.70
N VAL A 784 -43.10 -8.03 16.56
CA VAL A 784 -42.00 -7.06 16.43
C VAL A 784 -42.51 -5.61 16.45
N TYR A 785 -43.71 -5.36 15.89
CA TYR A 785 -44.34 -4.03 15.94
C TYR A 785 -44.90 -3.73 17.34
N ALA A 786 -44.05 -3.23 18.24
CA ALA A 786 -44.41 -2.92 19.63
C ALA A 786 -45.11 -1.56 19.83
N GLY A 787 -44.98 -0.64 18.87
CA GLY A 787 -45.53 0.70 18.91
C GLY A 787 -45.19 1.47 17.64
N ASP A 788 -45.57 2.75 17.57
CA ASP A 788 -45.26 3.58 16.41
C ASP A 788 -43.75 3.72 16.19
N LEU A 789 -43.35 3.80 14.93
CA LEU A 789 -41.97 4.05 14.53
C LEU A 789 -41.48 5.39 15.09
N LEU A 790 -40.44 5.38 15.94
CA LEU A 790 -39.74 6.56 16.42
C LEU A 790 -40.69 7.71 16.85
N PRO A 791 -41.52 7.54 17.89
CA PRO A 791 -42.61 8.48 18.24
C PRO A 791 -42.11 9.86 18.68
N GLY A 792 -40.82 10.01 19.02
CA GLY A 792 -40.19 11.29 19.38
C GLY A 792 -39.42 11.98 18.25
N ALA A 793 -39.33 11.39 17.05
CA ALA A 793 -38.64 11.97 15.91
C ALA A 793 -39.55 12.93 15.13
N VAL A 794 -39.05 14.12 14.80
CA VAL A 794 -39.82 15.25 14.23
C VAL A 794 -39.34 15.60 12.81
N ALA A 795 -39.12 14.59 11.96
CA ALA A 795 -38.68 14.80 10.59
C ALA A 795 -39.71 14.21 9.61
N ASP A 796 -40.13 14.99 8.61
CA ASP A 796 -41.18 14.61 7.65
C ASP A 796 -40.99 13.21 7.03
N PRO A 797 -39.78 12.77 6.62
CA PRO A 797 -39.59 11.42 6.07
C PRO A 797 -39.89 10.29 7.07
N VAL A 798 -39.75 10.56 8.38
CA VAL A 798 -40.04 9.60 9.44
C VAL A 798 -41.55 9.50 9.67
N ASP A 799 -42.28 10.61 9.53
CA ASP A 799 -43.73 10.64 9.70
C ASP A 799 -44.43 9.85 8.60
N ASP A 800 -44.01 10.03 7.34
CA ASP A 800 -44.53 9.26 6.20
C ASP A 800 -44.28 7.76 6.38
N GLU A 801 -43.06 7.40 6.77
CA GLU A 801 -42.67 6.00 6.99
C GLU A 801 -43.39 5.38 8.20
N ARG A 802 -43.59 6.16 9.28
CA ARG A 802 -44.38 5.76 10.45
C ARG A 802 -45.82 5.44 10.04
N GLN A 803 -46.46 6.32 9.27
CA GLN A 803 -47.82 6.08 8.78
C GLN A 803 -47.88 4.84 7.86
N ARG A 804 -46.90 4.68 6.97
CA ARG A 804 -46.81 3.53 6.07
C ARG A 804 -46.71 2.21 6.83
N LEU A 805 -45.79 2.11 7.79
CA LEU A 805 -45.58 0.90 8.59
C LEU A 805 -46.76 0.61 9.53
N ARG A 806 -47.37 1.65 10.11
CA ARG A 806 -48.57 1.52 10.94
C ARG A 806 -49.74 0.92 10.16
N ARG A 807 -50.01 1.45 8.96
CA ARG A 807 -51.04 0.89 8.04
C ARG A 807 -50.71 -0.55 7.62
N ALA A 808 -49.44 -0.85 7.35
CA ALA A 808 -49.01 -2.20 7.01
C ALA A 808 -49.23 -3.19 8.18
N ALA A 809 -48.92 -2.79 9.41
CA ALA A 809 -49.17 -3.59 10.61
C ALA A 809 -50.68 -3.80 10.84
N ALA A 810 -51.49 -2.75 10.70
CA ALA A 810 -52.94 -2.86 10.82
C ALA A 810 -53.54 -3.81 9.76
N SER A 811 -53.09 -3.72 8.51
CA SER A 811 -53.52 -4.62 7.43
C SER A 811 -53.08 -6.08 7.67
N ALA A 812 -51.89 -6.30 8.23
CA ALA A 812 -51.42 -7.62 8.63
C ALA A 812 -52.29 -8.21 9.75
N ALA A 813 -52.70 -7.40 10.74
CA ALA A 813 -53.61 -7.79 11.79
C ALA A 813 -55.02 -8.13 11.27
N ALA A 814 -55.58 -7.30 10.38
CA ALA A 814 -56.87 -7.56 9.71
C ALA A 814 -56.85 -8.90 8.95
N SER A 815 -55.80 -9.11 8.16
CA SER A 815 -55.64 -10.34 7.37
C SER A 815 -55.45 -11.58 8.27
N LEU A 816 -54.74 -11.44 9.39
CA LEU A 816 -54.57 -12.51 10.36
C LEU A 816 -55.89 -12.84 11.09
N ALA A 817 -56.71 -11.83 11.39
CA ALA A 817 -58.04 -12.02 11.97
C ALA A 817 -58.96 -12.83 11.05
N ALA A 818 -58.99 -12.49 9.76
CA ALA A 818 -59.74 -13.25 8.75
C ALA A 818 -59.27 -14.72 8.65
N ASP A 819 -57.94 -14.95 8.68
CA ASP A 819 -57.38 -16.31 8.67
C ASP A 819 -57.79 -17.10 9.93
N TYR A 820 -57.74 -16.49 11.12
CA TYR A 820 -58.20 -17.13 12.36
C TYR A 820 -59.69 -17.46 12.34
N ARG A 821 -60.51 -16.54 11.82
CA ARG A 821 -61.95 -16.75 11.63
C ARG A 821 -62.21 -17.96 10.75
N SER A 822 -61.52 -18.07 9.62
CA SER A 822 -61.68 -19.20 8.67
C SER A 822 -61.32 -20.56 9.28
N ARG A 823 -60.48 -20.58 10.31
CA ARG A 823 -60.05 -21.78 11.04
C ARG A 823 -60.82 -22.03 12.34
N GLY A 824 -61.90 -21.28 12.60
CA GLY A 824 -62.73 -21.45 13.80
C GLY A 824 -62.08 -20.97 15.11
N ARG A 825 -60.98 -20.21 15.04
CA ARG A 825 -60.29 -19.66 16.22
C ARG A 825 -60.85 -18.29 16.59
N GLY A 826 -62.07 -18.25 17.12
CA GLY A 826 -62.83 -17.02 17.37
C GLY A 826 -62.15 -16.02 18.30
N ALA A 827 -61.56 -16.47 19.42
CA ALA A 827 -60.89 -15.58 20.37
C ALA A 827 -59.63 -14.91 19.77
N ASP A 828 -58.81 -15.67 19.03
CA ASP A 828 -57.62 -15.12 18.34
C ASP A 828 -58.00 -14.17 17.21
N ALA A 829 -59.10 -14.47 16.49
CA ALA A 829 -59.65 -13.59 15.47
C ALA A 829 -60.11 -12.25 16.06
N LEU A 830 -60.79 -12.28 17.20
CA LEU A 830 -61.25 -11.07 17.88
C LEU A 830 -60.06 -10.22 18.36
N ALA A 831 -59.05 -10.84 18.97
CA ALA A 831 -57.85 -10.13 19.42
C ALA A 831 -57.05 -9.51 18.26
N ALA A 832 -56.94 -10.21 17.13
CA ALA A 832 -56.26 -9.68 15.94
C ALA A 832 -57.08 -8.55 15.28
N ALA A 833 -58.41 -8.65 15.26
CA ALA A 833 -59.29 -7.60 14.74
C ALA A 833 -59.23 -6.33 15.60
N GLN A 834 -59.30 -6.47 16.94
CA GLN A 834 -59.11 -5.36 17.87
C GLN A 834 -57.75 -4.67 17.65
N ARG A 835 -56.66 -5.46 17.55
CA ARG A 835 -55.33 -4.89 17.29
C ARG A 835 -55.26 -4.14 15.95
N SER A 836 -56.00 -4.58 14.93
CA SER A 836 -56.08 -3.86 13.66
C SER A 836 -56.76 -2.50 13.82
N VAL A 837 -57.89 -2.47 14.53
CA VAL A 837 -58.65 -1.24 14.84
C VAL A 837 -57.83 -0.26 15.68
N ASP A 838 -57.12 -0.75 16.71
CA ASP A 838 -56.29 0.09 17.58
C ASP A 838 -55.17 0.79 16.78
N LEU A 839 -54.64 0.10 15.76
CA LEU A 839 -53.59 0.63 14.89
C LEU A 839 -54.16 1.55 13.80
N ASP A 840 -55.23 1.15 13.12
CA ASP A 840 -55.84 1.90 12.02
C ASP A 840 -57.37 1.75 12.05
N PRO A 841 -58.06 2.69 12.70
CA PRO A 841 -59.49 2.55 12.96
C PRO A 841 -60.34 2.81 11.70
N TYR A 842 -59.73 3.26 10.60
CA TYR A 842 -60.40 3.53 9.32
C TYR A 842 -60.65 2.28 8.46
N GLN A 843 -60.15 1.11 8.87
CA GLN A 843 -60.42 -0.15 8.17
C GLN A 843 -61.77 -0.73 8.61
N GLU A 844 -62.74 -0.79 7.69
CA GLU A 844 -64.09 -1.28 7.97
C GLU A 844 -64.15 -2.78 8.32
N GLY A 845 -63.35 -3.61 7.63
CA GLY A 845 -63.40 -5.08 7.74
C GLY A 845 -63.23 -5.61 9.18
N PRO A 846 -62.19 -5.20 9.93
CA PRO A 846 -62.00 -5.60 11.33
C PRO A 846 -63.19 -5.28 12.24
N TRP A 847 -63.81 -4.11 12.10
CA TRP A 847 -64.99 -3.73 12.90
C TRP A 847 -66.18 -4.66 12.66
N LEU A 848 -66.46 -4.97 11.39
CA LEU A 848 -67.52 -5.89 11.01
C LEU A 848 -67.24 -7.32 11.53
N LEU A 849 -65.99 -7.76 11.44
CA LEU A 849 -65.56 -9.06 11.96
C LEU A 849 -65.69 -9.15 13.49
N MET A 850 -65.36 -8.08 14.23
CA MET A 850 -65.58 -8.02 15.67
C MET A 850 -67.07 -8.13 16.01
N ALA A 851 -67.94 -7.39 15.29
CA ALA A 851 -69.39 -7.46 15.49
C ALA A 851 -69.94 -8.87 15.24
N GLU A 852 -69.52 -9.52 14.15
CA GLU A 852 -69.90 -10.91 13.82
C GLU A 852 -69.47 -11.88 14.94
N LEU A 853 -68.22 -11.76 15.42
CA LEU A 853 -67.67 -12.64 16.46
C LEU A 853 -68.37 -12.45 17.81
N HIS A 854 -68.73 -11.23 18.19
CA HIS A 854 -69.50 -10.96 19.41
C HIS A 854 -70.93 -11.51 19.33
N GLU A 855 -71.58 -11.38 18.17
CA GLU A 855 -72.93 -11.92 17.93
C GLU A 855 -72.94 -13.45 18.01
N MET A 856 -71.94 -14.11 17.41
CA MET A 856 -71.74 -15.55 17.55
C MET A 856 -71.43 -15.99 18.99
N GLY A 857 -70.77 -15.13 19.77
CA GLY A 857 -70.47 -15.36 21.19
C GLY A 857 -71.64 -15.08 22.14
N GLY A 858 -72.78 -14.59 21.64
CA GLY A 858 -73.97 -14.26 22.43
C GLY A 858 -73.94 -12.88 23.09
N ASP A 859 -72.97 -12.02 22.76
CA ASP A 859 -72.86 -10.65 23.28
C ASP A 859 -73.39 -9.63 22.27
N ALA A 860 -74.72 -9.53 22.20
CA ALA A 860 -75.40 -8.59 21.30
C ALA A 860 -75.07 -7.11 21.60
N SER A 861 -74.68 -6.79 22.84
CA SER A 861 -74.34 -5.41 23.23
C SER A 861 -72.99 -5.00 22.66
N ALA A 862 -71.97 -5.86 22.76
CA ALA A 862 -70.65 -5.62 22.17
C ALA A 862 -70.67 -5.63 20.63
N ALA A 863 -71.54 -6.46 20.03
CA ALA A 863 -71.73 -6.48 18.58
C ALA A 863 -72.29 -5.15 18.05
N GLU A 864 -73.35 -4.62 18.70
CA GLU A 864 -73.96 -3.34 18.32
C GLU A 864 -73.02 -2.16 18.59
N LEU A 865 -72.23 -2.20 19.67
CA LEU A 865 -71.21 -1.19 19.95
C LEU A 865 -70.18 -1.11 18.81
N SER A 866 -69.64 -2.25 18.38
CA SER A 866 -68.67 -2.31 17.27
C SER A 866 -69.25 -1.76 15.96
N ARG A 867 -70.52 -2.06 15.63
CA ARG A 867 -71.18 -1.51 14.43
C ARG A 867 -71.40 0.00 14.51
N ARG A 868 -71.82 0.51 15.66
CA ARG A 868 -72.01 1.95 15.88
C ARG A 868 -70.70 2.72 15.75
N GLU A 869 -69.63 2.17 16.30
CA GLU A 869 -68.33 2.83 16.26
C GLU A 869 -67.73 2.83 14.85
N CYS A 870 -67.91 1.73 14.11
CA CYS A 870 -67.63 1.68 12.67
C CYS A 870 -68.41 2.76 11.91
N ALA A 871 -69.72 2.90 12.15
CA ALA A 871 -70.55 3.90 11.50
C ALA A 871 -70.13 5.34 11.85
N ARG A 872 -69.71 5.60 13.09
CA ARG A 872 -69.16 6.89 13.52
C ARG A 872 -67.91 7.26 12.72
N ILE A 873 -66.96 6.33 12.58
CA ILE A 873 -65.70 6.58 11.85
C ILE A 873 -65.95 6.76 10.35
N GLN A 874 -66.87 5.99 9.75
CA GLN A 874 -67.25 6.17 8.35
C GLN A 874 -67.91 7.53 8.10
N ALA A 875 -68.73 8.02 9.04
CA ALA A 875 -69.30 9.36 8.97
C ALA A 875 -68.23 10.46 9.07
N GLU A 876 -67.20 10.28 9.91
CA GLU A 876 -66.06 11.22 9.99
C GLU A 876 -65.28 11.32 8.66
N LEU A 877 -65.07 10.19 7.97
CA LEU A 877 -64.45 10.17 6.65
C LEU A 877 -65.31 10.82 5.56
N ALA A 878 -66.63 10.70 5.65
CA ALA A 878 -67.57 11.27 4.67
C ALA A 878 -67.74 12.79 4.77
N VAL A 879 -67.42 13.39 5.93
CA VAL A 879 -67.53 14.85 6.17
C VAL A 879 -66.23 15.60 5.83
N GLY A 880 -65.12 14.89 5.60
CA GLY A 880 -63.78 15.45 5.37
C GLY A 880 -63.36 15.71 3.92
N TRP A 881 -64.29 15.74 2.95
CA TRP A 881 -64.01 16.01 1.53
C TRP A 881 -64.65 17.31 1.02
#